data_AF-A0A6I2Y627-F1
#
_entry.id   AF-A0A6I2Y627-F1
#
_cell.length_a   1.000
_cell.length_b   1.000
_cell.length_c   1.000
_cell.angle_alpha   90.00
_cell.angle_beta   90.00
_cell.angle_gamma   90.00
#
_symmetry.space_group_name_H-M   'P 1'
#
loop_
_entity.id
_entity.type
_entity.pdbx_description
1 polymer ?
#
loop_
_entity_poly.entity_id
_entity_poly.type
_entity_poly.pdbx_seq_one_letter_code
_entity_poly.pdbx_strand_id
1 'polypeptide(L)'
;MTNHPSTLAAQSRAAESAAALTSLTGVERHDIAVVLGSGWVPAADLLGTTVADLAVTDLPHFAPPAVEGHAGRVRSIDAGGRRVLVFLGRTHLYEERGVDAVTHAVRTAAATGCTTMVLTNGCGGLNPAWSPGTPVLISDHINLTGASPLHGAHFVDLTDLYSARLRELCRQIEPSLPEGVYAQFHGPMYETPAEIAMVRNIGGTLVGMSTALEAIVARSLGMEILGLSLVTNLAAGMSGKALNHAEVLEAGQAAAARMGDLLARVLREVEAVVVDGGIRAHGAAGDLARAQAWVHEDPDDRTRTELRGTIDAARAHDPAALADLADAFGSRLEFGTAGLRGRLGPGSNRMNRVVVIQTAAGLAAYLRERGGGAVVIGFDARHNSDVFARDSAMVFAGAGLTPLVLPRPLPTPVLAHAVRHLGCAAGVMVTASHNPAQDNGYKVYLGEGSQIVPPADAEISAFIASVAGQPLSSILLSDDWTTLGDDVLDDYVAQVATLVGRHSPRQARVVYTPLHGVGGETFERTLDAAGFPPAIRVDAQFEPDPDFPTLAFPNPEEPGAIDLAIAEAKRASADLVIANDPDADRCAVAVALQGPQGANGLQGSTGEWRMLTGDEVGSLLGWWMIKRGATSGVFARSLVSSSMLDAIAGAHGLACTQTLTGFKWIARVPALEYGYEEALGYCVDPLHVRDKDGISAALLIIEMASALKEDGRSLADVLDDLDREHGIHATSQVSVRVSDLGRITDIMDRLRANPPSSVAGIAVLGMDDLEAPTDGLPPTDGLRFRLEGGARIIVRPSGTEPKIKCYLEVIEYPNGTELEGARASASRRMEALRLAVAPWLE
;
A
#
# COMPACT_ATOMS: atom_id res chain seq x y z
N MET A 1 20.42 15.83 -1.22
CA MET A 1 21.31 16.79 -0.51
C MET A 1 20.70 18.18 -0.51
N THR A 2 20.68 18.83 0.65
CA THR A 2 20.15 20.19 0.83
C THR A 2 21.14 21.24 0.33
N ASN A 3 20.63 22.34 -0.22
CA ASN A 3 21.41 23.56 -0.43
C ASN A 3 21.44 24.43 0.84
N HIS A 4 21.20 23.83 2.01
CA HIS A 4 21.16 24.60 3.26
C HIS A 4 22.57 25.11 3.57
N PRO A 5 22.78 26.42 3.80
CA PRO A 5 24.11 27.00 4.00
C PRO A 5 24.95 26.28 5.07
N SER A 6 24.36 25.92 6.19
CA SER A 6 25.03 25.16 7.26
C SER A 6 25.49 23.76 6.83
N THR A 7 24.69 23.07 6.01
CA THR A 7 25.06 21.73 5.49
C THR A 7 26.24 21.84 4.52
N LEU A 8 26.21 22.82 3.62
CA LEU A 8 27.31 23.08 2.68
C LEU A 8 28.60 23.47 3.41
N ALA A 9 28.50 24.30 4.45
CA ALA A 9 29.65 24.69 5.26
C ALA A 9 30.27 23.49 6.00
N ALA A 10 29.44 22.62 6.58
CA ALA A 10 29.91 21.39 7.24
C ALA A 10 30.57 20.42 6.26
N GLN A 11 29.99 20.25 5.06
CA GLN A 11 30.57 19.42 3.99
C GLN A 11 31.90 19.98 3.48
N SER A 12 32.02 21.31 3.31
CA SER A 12 33.27 21.95 2.89
C SER A 12 34.39 21.72 3.90
N ARG A 13 34.13 21.91 5.20
CA ARG A 13 35.12 21.63 6.26
C ARG A 13 35.56 20.17 6.29
N ALA A 14 34.62 19.25 6.07
CA ALA A 14 34.91 17.82 6.00
C ALA A 14 35.77 17.48 4.77
N ALA A 15 35.51 18.09 3.62
CA ALA A 15 36.32 17.91 2.40
C ALA A 15 37.77 18.41 2.59
N GLU A 16 37.97 19.56 3.24
CA GLU A 16 39.31 20.04 3.59
C GLU A 16 40.05 19.07 4.52
N SER A 17 39.34 18.50 5.49
CA SER A 17 39.88 17.51 6.42
C SER A 17 40.25 16.21 5.71
N ALA A 18 39.40 15.73 4.79
CA ALA A 18 39.65 14.54 3.98
C ALA A 18 40.83 14.71 3.02
N ALA A 19 40.98 15.89 2.41
CA ALA A 19 42.13 16.21 1.57
C ALA A 19 43.45 16.23 2.38
N ALA A 20 43.45 16.82 3.58
CA ALA A 20 44.59 16.79 4.48
C ALA A 20 44.93 15.34 4.91
N LEU A 21 43.90 14.54 5.22
CA LEU A 21 44.05 13.13 5.57
C LEU A 21 44.68 12.33 4.42
N THR A 22 44.19 12.53 3.20
CA THR A 22 44.75 11.90 1.99
C THR A 22 46.23 12.26 1.82
N SER A 23 46.56 13.55 1.94
CA SER A 23 47.94 14.05 1.83
C SER A 23 48.88 13.46 2.89
N LEU A 24 48.44 13.44 4.16
CA LEU A 24 49.24 12.97 5.29
C LEU A 24 49.37 11.44 5.37
N THR A 25 48.36 10.70 4.90
CA THR A 25 48.36 9.23 4.94
C THR A 25 48.91 8.60 3.67
N GLY A 26 48.92 9.32 2.54
CA GLY A 26 49.25 8.78 1.22
C GLY A 26 48.21 7.78 0.68
N VAL A 27 47.02 7.70 1.29
CA VAL A 27 45.93 6.81 0.88
C VAL A 27 44.82 7.64 0.26
N GLU A 28 44.54 7.40 -1.02
CA GLU A 28 43.58 8.18 -1.83
C GLU A 28 42.12 7.93 -1.43
N ARG A 29 41.81 6.72 -0.96
CA ARG A 29 40.46 6.31 -0.60
C ARG A 29 40.45 5.33 0.57
N HIS A 30 39.47 5.48 1.46
CA HIS A 30 39.13 4.50 2.49
C HIS A 30 37.77 3.87 2.19
N ASP A 31 37.61 2.59 2.49
CA ASP A 31 36.39 1.82 2.21
C ASP A 31 35.44 1.84 3.42
N ILE A 32 36.00 1.70 4.61
CA ILE A 32 35.27 1.55 5.88
C ILE A 32 35.82 2.54 6.90
N ALA A 33 34.93 3.21 7.63
CA ALA A 33 35.30 4.01 8.79
C ALA A 33 34.83 3.34 10.08
N VAL A 34 35.65 3.42 11.12
CA VAL A 34 35.37 2.89 12.46
C VAL A 34 35.59 3.99 13.49
N VAL A 35 34.59 4.24 14.33
CA VAL A 35 34.74 5.13 15.49
C VAL A 35 34.82 4.27 16.75
N LEU A 36 35.98 4.28 17.41
CA LEU A 36 36.23 3.55 18.66
C LEU A 36 36.12 4.52 19.85
N GLY A 37 35.22 4.20 20.80
CA GLY A 37 35.02 4.98 22.03
C GLY A 37 36.05 4.69 23.14
N SER A 38 35.88 5.33 24.30
CA SER A 38 36.74 5.14 25.48
C SER A 38 36.85 3.66 25.89
N GLY A 39 38.09 3.18 26.07
CA GLY A 39 38.40 1.80 26.49
C GLY A 39 38.71 0.83 25.34
N TRP A 40 38.56 1.23 24.08
CA TRP A 40 38.68 0.33 22.91
C TRP A 40 39.95 0.54 22.09
N VAL A 41 40.87 1.40 22.56
CA VAL A 41 42.12 1.70 21.84
C VAL A 41 42.94 0.44 21.50
N PRO A 42 43.09 -0.57 22.39
CA PRO A 42 43.81 -1.81 22.05
C PRO A 42 43.13 -2.64 20.94
N ALA A 43 41.83 -2.46 20.71
CA ALA A 43 41.11 -3.17 19.66
C ALA A 43 41.58 -2.76 18.26
N ALA A 44 42.07 -1.52 18.11
CA ALA A 44 42.54 -1.00 16.82
C ALA A 44 43.79 -1.72 16.31
N ASP A 45 44.64 -2.22 17.22
CA ASP A 45 45.85 -2.95 16.86
C ASP A 45 45.54 -4.34 16.27
N LEU A 46 44.31 -4.84 16.45
CA LEU A 46 43.85 -6.14 15.95
C LEU A 46 43.19 -6.05 14.56
N LEU A 47 42.90 -4.85 14.06
CA LEU A 47 42.12 -4.66 12.83
C LEU A 47 42.94 -4.86 11.54
N GLY A 48 44.26 -4.70 11.59
CA GLY A 48 45.13 -4.85 10.42
C GLY A 48 46.47 -4.15 10.57
N THR A 49 47.15 -3.94 9.45
CA THR A 49 48.46 -3.26 9.43
C THR A 49 48.27 -1.75 9.34
N THR A 50 48.77 -1.00 10.32
CA THR A 50 48.73 0.48 10.30
C THR A 50 49.61 1.03 9.19
N VAL A 51 49.00 1.78 8.28
CA VAL A 51 49.65 2.49 7.16
C VAL A 51 50.10 3.89 7.60
N ALA A 52 49.26 4.58 8.37
CA ALA A 52 49.55 5.91 8.92
C ALA A 52 48.81 6.11 10.25
N ASP A 53 49.40 6.86 11.17
CA ASP A 53 48.84 7.15 12.49
C ASP A 53 49.12 8.61 12.88
N LEU A 54 48.07 9.43 12.88
CA LEU A 54 48.13 10.89 12.98
C LEU A 54 47.46 11.37 14.27
N ALA A 55 47.88 12.52 14.80
CA ALA A 55 47.05 13.21 15.78
C ALA A 55 45.82 13.77 15.07
N VAL A 56 44.64 13.68 15.69
CA VAL A 56 43.41 14.19 15.07
C VAL A 56 43.49 15.71 14.82
N THR A 57 44.26 16.41 15.63
CA THR A 57 44.54 17.86 15.50
C THR A 57 45.48 18.22 14.35
N ASP A 58 46.13 17.24 13.73
CA ASP A 58 46.88 17.45 12.48
C ASP A 58 45.92 17.65 11.30
N LEU A 59 44.63 17.30 11.46
CA LEU A 59 43.58 17.53 10.48
C LEU A 59 42.84 18.84 10.77
N PRO A 60 42.50 19.63 9.72
CA PRO A 60 41.67 20.82 9.85
C PRO A 60 40.36 20.56 10.59
N HIS A 61 39.88 21.57 11.33
CA HIS A 61 38.55 21.57 11.98
C HIS A 61 38.30 20.53 13.07
N PHE A 62 39.30 19.72 13.44
CA PHE A 62 39.24 18.84 14.61
C PHE A 62 39.76 19.53 15.87
N ALA A 63 39.14 19.20 17.01
CA ALA A 63 39.55 19.66 18.33
C ALA A 63 40.34 18.57 19.08
N PRO A 64 41.23 18.94 20.02
CA PRO A 64 41.87 17.96 20.90
C PRO A 64 40.82 17.24 21.76
N PRO A 65 41.04 15.96 22.11
CA PRO A 65 40.10 15.19 22.92
C PRO A 65 39.94 15.81 24.32
N ALA A 66 38.70 15.94 24.81
CA ALA A 66 38.41 16.44 26.15
C ALA A 66 38.04 15.34 27.16
N VAL A 67 37.83 14.11 26.70
CA VAL A 67 37.35 12.98 27.50
C VAL A 67 38.48 11.98 27.75
N GLU A 68 38.63 11.54 29.01
CA GLU A 68 39.60 10.52 29.41
C GLU A 68 39.34 9.19 28.68
N GLY A 69 40.40 8.58 28.15
CA GLY A 69 40.31 7.35 27.34
C GLY A 69 40.18 7.56 25.82
N HIS A 70 40.01 8.79 25.33
CA HIS A 70 40.14 9.12 23.90
C HIS A 70 41.59 9.45 23.56
N ALA A 71 42.22 8.66 22.69
CA ALA A 71 43.61 8.88 22.30
C ALA A 71 43.80 10.13 21.43
N GLY A 72 42.73 10.61 20.78
CA GLY A 72 42.80 11.78 19.88
C GLY A 72 43.63 11.49 18.63
N ARG A 73 43.53 10.26 18.12
CA ARG A 73 44.30 9.78 16.97
C ARG A 73 43.38 9.30 15.86
N VAL A 74 43.88 9.35 14.62
CA VAL A 74 43.25 8.75 13.45
C VAL A 74 44.26 7.83 12.76
N ARG A 75 43.84 6.59 12.50
CA ARG A 75 44.69 5.57 11.88
C ARG A 75 44.12 5.15 10.53
N SER A 76 44.99 5.13 9.52
CA SER A 76 44.75 4.45 8.26
C SER A 76 45.29 3.03 8.37
N ILE A 77 44.44 2.02 8.21
CA ILE A 77 44.77 0.61 8.40
C ILE A 77 44.49 -0.17 7.12
N ASP A 78 45.39 -1.10 6.77
CA ASP A 78 45.17 -2.12 5.76
C ASP A 78 44.68 -3.41 6.43
N ALA A 79 43.40 -3.74 6.22
CA ALA A 79 42.73 -4.91 6.77
C ALA A 79 42.56 -6.00 5.69
N GLY A 80 43.68 -6.49 5.13
CA GLY A 80 43.66 -7.55 4.13
C GLY A 80 43.17 -7.07 2.77
N GLY A 81 43.68 -5.92 2.31
CA GLY A 81 43.32 -5.29 1.03
C GLY A 81 42.21 -4.25 1.12
N ARG A 82 41.59 -4.08 2.30
CA ARG A 82 40.59 -3.04 2.58
C ARG A 82 41.21 -1.88 3.35
N ARG A 83 40.93 -0.65 2.91
CA ARG A 83 41.41 0.57 3.56
C ARG A 83 40.44 1.00 4.64
N VAL A 84 40.83 0.84 5.90
CA VAL A 84 39.99 1.16 7.06
C VAL A 84 40.49 2.42 7.73
N LEU A 85 39.60 3.39 7.94
CA LEU A 85 39.88 4.62 8.66
C LEU A 85 39.35 4.53 10.10
N VAL A 86 40.23 4.56 11.09
CA VAL A 86 39.87 4.36 12.51
C VAL A 86 40.07 5.65 13.29
N PHE A 87 38.98 6.19 13.84
CA PHE A 87 39.00 7.31 14.77
C PHE A 87 39.07 6.78 16.21
N LEU A 88 40.16 7.10 16.91
CA LEU A 88 40.41 6.69 18.30
C LEU A 88 39.91 7.78 19.26
N GLY A 89 38.59 7.83 19.39
CA GLY A 89 37.84 8.81 20.15
C GLY A 89 36.79 9.54 19.30
N ARG A 90 36.00 10.38 19.96
CA ARG A 90 34.99 11.25 19.34
C ARG A 90 34.78 12.52 20.15
N THR A 91 34.08 13.48 19.55
CA THR A 91 33.53 14.64 20.25
C THR A 91 32.11 14.33 20.70
N HIS A 92 31.81 14.55 21.98
CA HIS A 92 30.47 14.40 22.52
C HIS A 92 29.68 15.70 22.49
N LEU A 93 28.35 15.59 22.46
CA LEU A 93 27.47 16.76 22.41
C LEU A 93 27.61 17.63 23.67
N TYR A 94 27.79 17.02 24.84
CA TYR A 94 28.00 17.70 26.12
C TYR A 94 29.33 18.47 26.22
N GLU A 95 30.23 18.36 25.25
CA GLU A 95 31.43 19.21 25.18
C GLU A 95 31.13 20.62 24.66
N GLU A 96 29.86 20.92 24.35
CA GLU A 96 29.35 22.23 23.93
C GLU A 96 30.02 22.81 22.67
N ARG A 97 30.56 21.93 21.82
CA ARG A 97 31.17 22.28 20.51
C ARG A 97 30.16 22.28 19.36
N GLY A 98 28.90 21.97 19.64
CA GLY A 98 27.81 21.88 18.67
C GLY A 98 27.77 20.54 17.92
N VAL A 99 26.63 20.27 17.26
CA VAL A 99 26.35 19.01 16.57
C VAL A 99 27.26 18.78 15.36
N ASP A 100 27.67 19.86 14.69
CA ASP A 100 28.62 19.79 13.57
C ASP A 100 29.97 19.20 14.00
N ALA A 101 30.46 19.55 15.19
CA ALA A 101 31.71 19.01 15.72
C ALA A 101 31.59 17.53 16.07
N VAL A 102 30.45 17.12 16.65
CA VAL A 102 30.14 15.71 16.96
C VAL A 102 30.18 14.84 15.70
N THR A 103 29.66 15.36 14.59
CA THR A 103 29.50 14.58 13.34
C THR A 103 30.62 14.81 12.32
N HIS A 104 31.63 15.63 12.65
CA HIS A 104 32.70 16.02 11.74
C HIS A 104 33.56 14.82 11.29
N ALA A 105 33.84 13.87 12.20
CA ALA A 105 34.58 12.65 11.87
C ALA A 105 33.85 11.80 10.82
N VAL A 106 32.53 11.64 10.96
CA VAL A 106 31.68 10.91 10.00
C VAL A 106 31.67 11.59 8.64
N ARG A 107 31.52 12.92 8.60
CA ARG A 107 31.53 13.69 7.35
C ARG A 107 32.90 13.59 6.66
N THR A 108 33.98 13.66 7.43
CA THR A 108 35.35 13.51 6.93
C THR A 108 35.57 12.11 6.35
N ALA A 109 35.13 11.07 7.05
CA ALA A 109 35.20 9.69 6.58
C ALA A 109 34.45 9.50 5.25
N ALA A 110 33.21 9.98 5.14
CA ALA A 110 32.45 9.93 3.89
C ALA A 110 33.19 10.66 2.75
N ALA A 111 33.80 11.81 3.02
CA ALA A 111 34.58 12.57 2.04
C ALA A 111 35.88 11.87 1.60
N THR A 112 36.43 10.96 2.40
CA THR A 112 37.54 10.06 2.00
C THR A 112 37.08 8.85 1.18
N GLY A 113 35.78 8.73 0.88
CA GLY A 113 35.20 7.67 0.06
C GLY A 113 34.71 6.44 0.84
N CYS A 114 34.65 6.52 2.17
CA CYS A 114 34.10 5.43 2.98
C CYS A 114 32.63 5.22 2.63
N THR A 115 32.23 3.97 2.43
CA THR A 115 30.85 3.57 2.15
C THR A 115 30.20 2.81 3.30
N THR A 116 31.01 2.33 4.24
CA THR A 116 30.54 1.69 5.47
C THR A 116 31.03 2.44 6.70
N MET A 117 30.16 2.61 7.70
CA MET A 117 30.46 3.21 8.99
C MET A 117 30.19 2.22 10.12
N VAL A 118 31.21 1.95 10.94
CA VAL A 118 31.08 1.15 12.17
C VAL A 118 31.15 2.08 13.37
N LEU A 119 30.03 2.22 14.06
CA LEU A 119 29.93 3.05 15.26
C LEU A 119 29.91 2.16 16.50
N THR A 120 30.87 2.37 17.39
CA THR A 120 30.90 1.67 18.68
C THR A 120 30.50 2.60 19.83
N ASN A 121 30.12 2.09 21.00
CA ASN A 121 30.02 2.89 22.22
C ASN A 121 30.12 2.02 23.47
N GLY A 122 30.49 2.62 24.61
CA GLY A 122 30.22 2.07 25.93
C GLY A 122 28.85 2.53 26.42
N CYS A 123 28.07 1.63 27.01
CA CYS A 123 26.69 1.91 27.40
C CYS A 123 26.29 1.22 28.72
N GLY A 124 25.23 1.75 29.32
CA GLY A 124 24.49 1.09 30.38
C GLY A 124 23.53 0.05 29.81
N GLY A 125 23.62 -1.20 30.27
CA GLY A 125 22.69 -2.27 29.89
C GLY A 125 21.43 -2.26 30.75
N LEU A 126 20.25 -2.29 30.11
CA LEU A 126 18.96 -2.33 30.82
C LEU A 126 18.41 -3.76 30.98
N ASN A 127 18.99 -4.71 30.24
CA ASN A 127 18.73 -6.14 30.36
C ASN A 127 19.68 -6.77 31.41
N PRO A 128 19.17 -7.33 32.52
CA PRO A 128 20.00 -7.96 33.54
C PRO A 128 20.83 -9.16 33.05
N ALA A 129 20.45 -9.77 31.92
CA ALA A 129 21.18 -10.89 31.32
C ALA A 129 22.48 -10.46 30.62
N TRP A 130 22.66 -9.17 30.35
CA TRP A 130 23.86 -8.64 29.69
C TRP A 130 24.83 -8.08 30.74
N SER A 131 25.78 -8.92 31.16
CA SER A 131 26.83 -8.49 32.08
C SER A 131 27.80 -7.52 31.42
N PRO A 132 28.51 -6.67 32.20
CA PRO A 132 29.63 -5.89 31.68
C PRO A 132 30.60 -6.73 30.85
N GLY A 133 31.02 -6.21 29.69
CA GLY A 133 31.81 -6.93 28.68
C GLY A 133 30.99 -7.59 27.56
N THR A 134 29.66 -7.43 27.57
CA THR A 134 28.78 -7.97 26.53
C THR A 134 28.63 -6.99 25.36
N PRO A 135 29.05 -7.35 24.13
CA PRO A 135 28.66 -6.64 22.92
C PRO A 135 27.22 -6.89 22.58
N VAL A 136 26.54 -5.85 22.12
CA VAL A 136 25.15 -5.85 21.70
C VAL A 136 25.08 -5.12 20.37
N LEU A 137 24.47 -5.76 19.38
CA LEU A 137 24.15 -5.13 18.10
C LEU A 137 23.07 -4.07 18.32
N ILE A 138 23.25 -2.90 17.73
CA ILE A 138 22.22 -1.86 17.76
C ILE A 138 21.26 -2.11 16.61
N SER A 139 20.02 -2.47 16.92
CA SER A 139 18.95 -2.66 15.93
C SER A 139 18.32 -1.34 15.50
N ASP A 140 18.21 -0.42 16.45
CA ASP A 140 17.55 0.87 16.32
C ASP A 140 18.04 1.82 17.41
N HIS A 141 17.72 3.11 17.32
CA HIS A 141 18.01 4.07 18.37
C HIS A 141 16.86 5.03 18.70
N ILE A 142 16.89 5.54 19.93
CA ILE A 142 16.04 6.64 20.39
C ILE A 142 16.94 7.84 20.67
N ASN A 143 16.78 8.91 19.91
CA ASN A 143 17.55 10.14 20.07
C ASN A 143 16.89 11.08 21.10
N LEU A 144 17.25 10.92 22.38
CA LEU A 144 16.76 11.77 23.49
C LEU A 144 17.61 13.04 23.69
N THR A 145 18.53 13.36 22.77
CA THR A 145 19.34 14.59 22.88
C THR A 145 18.56 15.86 22.54
N GLY A 146 17.41 15.73 21.86
CA GLY A 146 16.64 16.87 21.33
C GLY A 146 17.33 17.60 20.18
N ALA A 147 18.48 17.10 19.69
CA ALA A 147 19.25 17.71 18.61
C ALA A 147 19.13 16.88 17.32
N SER A 148 19.17 17.57 16.17
CA SER A 148 19.30 16.96 14.84
C SER A 148 20.59 17.44 14.17
N PRO A 149 21.36 16.55 13.53
CA PRO A 149 22.55 16.94 12.77
C PRO A 149 22.25 17.31 11.31
N LEU A 150 20.97 17.32 10.92
CA LEU A 150 20.51 17.66 9.59
C LEU A 150 19.88 19.05 9.60
N HIS A 151 20.13 19.81 8.54
CA HIS A 151 19.59 21.16 8.36
C HIS A 151 18.83 21.27 7.04
N GLY A 152 17.65 21.89 7.09
CA GLY A 152 16.77 22.11 5.93
C GLY A 152 15.79 20.95 5.67
N ALA A 153 14.97 21.10 4.63
CA ALA A 153 13.88 20.19 4.28
C ALA A 153 14.37 18.96 3.49
N HIS A 154 15.25 18.16 4.10
CA HIS A 154 15.68 16.87 3.55
C HIS A 154 15.46 15.78 4.58
N PHE A 155 14.40 15.05 4.36
CA PHE A 155 14.01 13.91 5.18
C PHE A 155 14.93 12.74 4.84
N VAL A 156 15.56 12.19 5.86
CA VAL A 156 16.42 11.01 5.75
C VAL A 156 15.65 9.88 6.40
N ASP A 157 15.36 8.84 5.62
CA ASP A 157 14.74 7.64 6.15
C ASP A 157 15.71 6.88 7.06
N LEU A 158 15.28 6.65 8.29
CA LEU A 158 16.02 5.97 9.35
C LEU A 158 15.47 4.56 9.65
N THR A 159 14.48 4.06 8.89
CA THR A 159 13.77 2.78 9.14
C THR A 159 14.71 1.58 9.18
N ASP A 160 15.75 1.56 8.34
CA ASP A 160 16.86 0.59 8.39
C ASP A 160 18.20 1.33 8.53
N LEU A 161 18.27 2.25 9.51
CA LEU A 161 19.49 3.03 9.74
C LEU A 161 20.67 2.12 10.10
N TYR A 162 20.47 1.13 10.97
CA TYR A 162 21.45 0.10 11.27
C TYR A 162 21.20 -1.12 10.39
N SER A 163 22.02 -1.27 9.35
CA SER A 163 21.82 -2.23 8.25
C SER A 163 21.51 -3.64 8.75
N ALA A 164 20.35 -4.16 8.36
CA ALA A 164 19.98 -5.56 8.60
C ALA A 164 21.04 -6.54 8.08
N ARG A 165 21.65 -6.23 6.93
CA ARG A 165 22.71 -7.05 6.32
C ARG A 165 23.96 -7.10 7.20
N LEU A 166 24.43 -5.96 7.71
CA LEU A 166 25.62 -5.92 8.58
C LEU A 166 25.35 -6.56 9.93
N ARG A 167 24.13 -6.41 10.48
CA ARG A 167 23.70 -7.10 11.70
C ARG A 167 23.64 -8.61 11.53
N GLU A 168 23.12 -9.08 10.38
CA GLU A 168 23.10 -10.50 10.04
C GLU A 168 24.52 -11.05 9.85
N LEU A 169 25.41 -10.32 9.19
CA LEU A 169 26.82 -10.69 9.07
C LEU A 169 27.48 -10.89 10.45
N CYS A 170 27.24 -9.96 11.39
CA CYS A 170 27.71 -10.11 12.76
C CYS A 170 27.15 -11.36 13.44
N ARG A 171 25.85 -11.67 13.25
CA ARG A 171 25.22 -12.89 13.79
C ARG A 171 25.73 -14.17 13.13
N GLN A 172 26.14 -14.15 11.87
CA GLN A 172 26.80 -15.30 11.24
C GLN A 172 28.19 -15.54 11.84
N ILE A 173 28.91 -14.47 12.17
CA ILE A 173 30.24 -14.52 12.80
C ILE A 173 30.14 -14.96 14.27
N GLU A 174 29.16 -14.46 15.01
CA GLU A 174 28.90 -14.79 16.40
C GLU A 174 27.38 -14.85 16.66
N PRO A 175 26.75 -16.05 16.50
CA PRO A 175 25.30 -16.22 16.63
C PRO A 175 24.72 -15.88 18.01
N SER A 176 25.57 -15.85 19.03
CA SER A 176 25.19 -15.50 20.39
C SER A 176 25.10 -13.99 20.64
N LEU A 177 25.39 -13.14 19.65
CA LEU A 177 25.33 -11.69 19.82
C LEU A 177 23.88 -11.26 20.10
N PRO A 178 23.61 -10.66 21.28
CA PRO A 178 22.33 -10.05 21.53
C PRO A 178 22.16 -8.78 20.67
N GLU A 179 20.91 -8.36 20.53
CA GLU A 179 20.51 -7.21 19.75
C GLU A 179 19.55 -6.34 20.56
N GLY A 180 19.63 -5.02 20.42
CA GLY A 180 18.83 -4.10 21.21
C GLY A 180 18.72 -2.68 20.67
N VAL A 181 17.73 -1.95 21.18
CA VAL A 181 17.48 -0.53 20.89
C VAL A 181 18.31 0.35 21.82
N TYR A 182 19.08 1.28 21.24
CA TYR A 182 19.99 2.17 21.96
C TYR A 182 19.38 3.57 22.18
N ALA A 183 19.26 4.03 23.42
CA ALA A 183 18.77 5.37 23.73
C ALA A 183 19.94 6.33 24.04
N GLN A 184 20.09 7.39 23.24
CA GLN A 184 21.11 8.41 23.47
C GLN A 184 20.55 9.59 24.30
N PHE A 185 21.10 9.82 25.49
CA PHE A 185 20.92 11.06 26.26
C PHE A 185 22.00 12.11 25.95
N HIS A 186 21.77 13.35 26.40
CA HIS A 186 22.70 14.46 26.16
C HIS A 186 24.05 14.30 26.90
N GLY A 187 24.05 13.77 28.12
CA GLY A 187 25.22 13.75 29.01
C GLY A 187 25.62 15.15 29.53
N PRO A 188 26.65 15.27 30.40
CA PRO A 188 27.52 14.20 30.90
C PRO A 188 27.00 13.53 32.19
N MET A 189 25.75 13.79 32.58
CA MET A 189 25.10 13.07 33.68
C MET A 189 24.72 11.64 33.28
N TYR A 190 24.90 10.69 34.19
CA TYR A 190 24.20 9.41 34.09
C TYR A 190 22.70 9.60 34.32
N GLU A 191 21.92 8.66 33.80
CA GLU A 191 20.47 8.66 33.89
C GLU A 191 20.00 8.50 35.35
N THR A 192 18.86 9.07 35.68
CA THR A 192 18.12 8.78 36.91
C THR A 192 17.36 7.44 36.78
N PRO A 193 17.00 6.78 37.90
CA PRO A 193 16.15 5.59 37.84
C PRO A 193 14.81 5.81 37.12
N ALA A 194 14.26 7.03 37.18
CA ALA A 194 13.03 7.39 36.47
C ALA A 194 13.24 7.46 34.95
N GLU A 195 14.35 8.03 34.49
CA GLU A 195 14.73 8.04 33.07
C GLU A 195 15.01 6.63 32.57
N ILE A 196 15.65 5.76 33.36
CA ILE A 196 15.81 4.34 33.00
C ILE A 196 14.47 3.62 32.88
N ALA A 197 13.52 3.87 33.80
CA ALA A 197 12.17 3.31 33.71
C ALA A 197 11.43 3.81 32.46
N MET A 198 11.57 5.11 32.14
CA MET A 198 11.03 5.69 30.91
C MET A 198 11.60 4.99 29.67
N VAL A 199 12.94 4.86 29.58
CA VAL A 199 13.62 4.22 28.45
C VAL A 199 13.10 2.79 28.23
N ARG A 200 12.92 2.01 29.30
CA ARG A 200 12.33 0.65 29.18
C ARG A 200 10.92 0.69 28.59
N ASN A 201 10.09 1.61 29.06
CA ASN A 201 8.70 1.73 28.61
C ASN A 201 8.59 2.17 27.15
N ILE A 202 9.58 2.89 26.63
CA ILE A 202 9.64 3.31 25.21
C ILE A 202 10.47 2.35 24.34
N GLY A 203 10.79 1.15 24.85
CA GLY A 203 11.43 0.08 24.07
C GLY A 203 12.96 0.10 24.06
N GLY A 204 13.62 1.02 24.76
CA GLY A 204 15.07 1.08 24.87
C GLY A 204 15.64 -0.03 25.77
N THR A 205 16.78 -0.59 25.35
CA THR A 205 17.46 -1.71 26.04
C THR A 205 18.91 -1.39 26.42
N LEU A 206 19.45 -0.31 25.86
CA LEU A 206 20.79 0.22 26.12
C LEU A 206 20.67 1.74 26.27
N VAL A 207 21.49 2.35 27.13
CA VAL A 207 21.57 3.82 27.29
C VAL A 207 22.99 4.32 27.19
N GLY A 208 23.18 5.47 26.56
CA GLY A 208 24.49 6.11 26.47
C GLY A 208 24.40 7.55 26.00
N MET A 209 25.55 8.15 25.66
CA MET A 209 25.67 9.60 25.42
C MET A 209 26.24 9.96 24.04
N SER A 210 26.40 8.98 23.15
CA SER A 210 26.98 9.15 21.80
C SER A 210 26.27 8.28 20.75
N THR A 211 26.75 8.27 19.50
CA THR A 211 26.33 7.35 18.40
C THR A 211 25.13 7.77 17.54
N ALA A 212 23.99 8.19 18.10
CA ALA A 212 22.77 8.45 17.29
C ALA A 212 22.97 9.60 16.29
N LEU A 213 23.55 10.73 16.71
CA LEU A 213 23.82 11.88 15.81
C LEU A 213 24.82 11.52 14.69
N GLU A 214 25.85 10.74 15.02
CA GLU A 214 26.83 10.23 14.07
C GLU A 214 26.16 9.29 13.04
N ALA A 215 25.27 8.41 13.51
CA ALA A 215 24.54 7.47 12.68
C ALA A 215 23.56 8.18 11.72
N ILE A 216 22.82 9.18 12.19
CA ILE A 216 21.92 9.98 11.36
C ILE A 216 22.70 10.66 10.22
N VAL A 217 23.88 11.22 10.52
CA VAL A 217 24.71 11.84 9.47
C VAL A 217 25.28 10.81 8.51
N ALA A 218 25.79 9.69 9.00
CA ALA A 218 26.30 8.62 8.14
C ALA A 218 25.22 8.15 7.15
N ARG A 219 23.98 7.96 7.62
CA ARG A 219 22.82 7.58 6.80
C ARG A 219 22.50 8.66 5.78
N SER A 220 22.50 9.93 6.20
CA SER A 220 22.26 11.07 5.30
C SER A 220 23.30 11.21 4.18
N LEU A 221 24.52 10.70 4.41
CA LEU A 221 25.63 10.68 3.46
C LEU A 221 25.66 9.39 2.63
N GLY A 222 24.73 8.47 2.88
CA GLY A 222 24.61 7.24 2.12
C GLY A 222 25.57 6.14 2.53
N MET A 223 26.08 6.18 3.76
CA MET A 223 26.91 5.11 4.31
C MET A 223 26.01 4.00 4.87
N GLU A 224 26.41 2.76 4.66
CA GLU A 224 25.83 1.62 5.38
C GLU A 224 26.39 1.56 6.80
N ILE A 225 25.54 1.39 7.82
CA ILE A 225 25.96 1.56 9.22
C ILE A 225 25.83 0.25 10.00
N LEU A 226 26.88 -0.09 10.72
CA LEU A 226 26.87 -1.09 11.79
C LEU A 226 27.03 -0.39 13.14
N GLY A 227 26.09 -0.64 14.06
CA GLY A 227 26.16 -0.17 15.44
C GLY A 227 26.49 -1.31 16.41
N LEU A 228 27.50 -1.11 17.26
CA LEU A 228 27.92 -2.07 18.28
C LEU A 228 28.12 -1.40 19.64
N SER A 229 27.21 -1.66 20.56
CA SER A 229 27.32 -1.21 21.95
C SER A 229 28.05 -2.25 22.80
N LEU A 230 28.93 -1.81 23.69
CA LEU A 230 29.48 -2.65 24.75
C LEU A 230 28.82 -2.26 26.06
N VAL A 231 28.17 -3.22 26.72
CA VAL A 231 27.68 -3.02 28.08
C VAL A 231 28.90 -2.89 28.98
N THR A 232 29.14 -1.71 29.54
CA THR A 232 30.24 -1.45 30.48
C THR A 232 29.77 -1.50 31.94
N ASN A 233 28.48 -1.31 32.15
CA ASN A 233 27.81 -1.31 33.45
C ASN A 233 26.33 -1.62 33.25
N LEU A 234 25.63 -2.03 34.30
CA LEU A 234 24.16 -1.98 34.30
C LEU A 234 23.71 -0.52 34.42
N ALA A 235 22.54 -0.19 33.86
CA ALA A 235 21.97 1.15 33.94
C ALA A 235 21.73 1.61 35.39
N ALA A 236 21.67 2.93 35.59
CA ALA A 236 21.54 3.53 36.91
C ALA A 236 20.31 2.99 37.68
N GLY A 237 20.49 2.66 38.96
CA GLY A 237 19.45 2.10 39.81
C GLY A 237 19.20 0.60 39.65
N MET A 238 19.90 -0.10 38.75
CA MET A 238 19.72 -1.55 38.57
C MET A 238 20.63 -2.42 39.45
N SER A 239 21.84 -1.96 39.77
CA SER A 239 22.84 -2.72 40.53
C SER A 239 22.81 -2.45 42.05
N GLY A 240 21.99 -1.49 42.50
CA GLY A 240 21.93 -1.03 43.89
C GLY A 240 23.17 -0.27 44.38
N LYS A 241 24.16 -0.01 43.51
CA LYS A 241 25.39 0.74 43.80
C LYS A 241 25.48 1.99 42.91
N ALA A 242 26.20 3.02 43.38
CA ALA A 242 26.51 4.19 42.56
C ALA A 242 27.42 3.80 41.39
N LEU A 243 27.19 4.40 40.22
CA LEU A 243 28.03 4.19 39.03
C LEU A 243 29.37 4.92 39.18
N ASN A 244 30.46 4.26 38.78
CA ASN A 244 31.82 4.81 38.83
C ASN A 244 32.43 4.79 37.42
N HIS A 245 32.90 5.95 36.95
CA HIS A 245 33.50 6.07 35.62
C HIS A 245 34.79 5.25 35.47
N ALA A 246 35.56 5.05 36.55
CA ALA A 246 36.76 4.19 36.53
C ALA A 246 36.41 2.72 36.24
N GLU A 247 35.30 2.22 36.79
CA GLU A 247 34.83 0.84 36.56
C GLU A 247 34.34 0.63 35.12
N VAL A 248 33.73 1.67 34.53
CA VAL A 248 33.34 1.70 33.10
C VAL A 248 34.57 1.56 32.20
N LEU A 249 35.64 2.29 32.51
CA LEU A 249 36.89 2.23 31.76
C LEU A 249 37.59 0.87 31.91
N GLU A 250 37.61 0.30 33.12
CA GLU A 250 38.18 -1.03 33.39
C GLU A 250 37.42 -2.13 32.62
N ALA A 251 36.08 -2.11 32.64
CA ALA A 251 35.25 -3.05 31.88
C ALA A 251 35.48 -2.92 30.37
N GLY A 252 35.62 -1.69 29.86
CA GLY A 252 35.97 -1.43 28.47
C GLY A 252 37.33 -2.03 28.07
N GLN A 253 38.36 -1.81 28.89
CA GLN A 253 39.70 -2.35 28.66
C GLN A 253 39.71 -3.89 28.71
N ALA A 254 39.00 -4.49 29.66
CA ALA A 254 38.90 -5.94 29.79
C ALA A 254 38.23 -6.61 28.56
N ALA A 255 37.31 -5.90 27.90
CA ALA A 255 36.60 -6.40 26.72
C ALA A 255 37.28 -6.04 25.37
N ALA A 256 38.29 -5.18 25.38
CA ALA A 256 38.91 -4.62 24.16
C ALA A 256 39.46 -5.70 23.22
N ALA A 257 40.07 -6.77 23.74
CA ALA A 257 40.60 -7.86 22.93
C ALA A 257 39.50 -8.63 22.20
N ARG A 258 38.40 -8.97 22.91
CA ARG A 258 37.25 -9.66 22.32
C ARG A 258 36.58 -8.81 21.25
N MET A 259 36.40 -7.51 21.53
CA MET A 259 35.80 -6.58 20.57
C MET A 259 36.68 -6.35 19.34
N GLY A 260 38.00 -6.27 19.52
CA GLY A 260 38.94 -6.17 18.41
C GLY A 260 38.91 -7.40 17.51
N ASP A 261 38.81 -8.62 18.07
CA ASP A 261 38.66 -9.83 17.27
C ASP A 261 37.34 -9.86 16.48
N LEU A 262 36.22 -9.53 17.13
CA LEU A 262 34.92 -9.46 16.46
C LEU A 262 34.92 -8.43 15.32
N LEU A 263 35.42 -7.22 15.58
CA LEU A 263 35.52 -6.17 14.57
C LEU A 263 36.46 -6.57 13.43
N ALA A 264 37.62 -7.16 13.73
CA ALA A 264 38.55 -7.63 12.69
C ALA A 264 37.92 -8.71 11.80
N ARG A 265 37.14 -9.64 12.39
CA ARG A 265 36.39 -10.66 11.64
C ARG A 265 35.30 -10.03 10.78
N VAL A 266 34.52 -9.10 11.32
CA VAL A 266 33.47 -8.39 10.58
C VAL A 266 34.09 -7.61 9.40
N LEU A 267 35.12 -6.80 9.63
CA LEU A 267 35.74 -5.98 8.59
C LEU A 267 36.34 -6.81 7.44
N ARG A 268 36.76 -8.06 7.69
CA ARG A 268 37.22 -8.99 6.64
C ARG A 268 36.09 -9.52 5.75
N GLU A 269 34.87 -9.58 6.27
CA GLU A 269 33.71 -10.14 5.57
C GLU A 269 32.79 -9.04 4.99
N VAL A 270 32.96 -7.77 5.39
CA VAL A 270 32.25 -6.64 4.77
C VAL A 270 32.73 -6.47 3.32
N GLU A 271 31.91 -6.85 2.34
CA GLU A 271 32.12 -6.45 0.95
C GLU A 271 31.90 -4.93 0.80
N ALA A 272 32.89 -4.24 0.24
CA ALA A 272 32.78 -2.81 -0.03
C ALA A 272 31.94 -2.58 -1.28
N VAL A 273 30.91 -1.73 -1.18
CA VAL A 273 30.17 -1.24 -2.34
C VAL A 273 31.09 -0.25 -3.06
N VAL A 274 31.68 -0.67 -4.19
CA VAL A 274 32.54 0.23 -5.00
C VAL A 274 31.66 1.28 -5.67
N VAL A 275 31.62 2.47 -5.07
CA VAL A 275 31.06 3.68 -5.67
C VAL A 275 32.19 4.44 -6.35
N ASP A 276 32.19 4.54 -7.68
CA ASP A 276 33.09 5.45 -8.40
C ASP A 276 32.45 6.84 -8.55
N GLY A 277 33.11 7.83 -7.94
CA GLY A 277 33.16 9.25 -8.31
C GLY A 277 31.85 10.00 -8.59
N GLY A 278 31.34 10.74 -7.59
CA GLY A 278 30.58 11.98 -7.83
C GLY A 278 29.18 12.04 -7.23
N ILE A 279 29.04 12.89 -6.22
CA ILE A 279 27.84 13.16 -5.42
C ILE A 279 26.59 13.54 -6.27
N ARG A 280 25.61 12.62 -6.35
CA ARG A 280 24.14 12.79 -6.26
C ARG A 280 23.42 11.48 -6.67
N ALA A 281 22.64 10.89 -5.76
CA ALA A 281 21.54 9.91 -5.92
C ALA A 281 21.69 8.71 -4.96
N HIS A 282 20.89 8.69 -3.88
CA HIS A 282 20.68 7.49 -3.06
C HIS A 282 19.38 6.76 -3.43
N GLY A 283 19.01 6.80 -4.71
CA GLY A 283 17.98 5.94 -5.32
C GLY A 283 18.56 5.20 -6.51
N ALA A 284 19.06 5.96 -7.49
CA ALA A 284 19.51 5.42 -8.79
C ALA A 284 20.54 4.28 -8.75
N ALA A 285 21.58 4.32 -7.91
CA ALA A 285 22.63 3.27 -7.94
C ALA A 285 22.15 1.93 -7.36
N GLY A 286 21.35 1.97 -6.28
CA GLY A 286 20.70 0.79 -5.71
C GLY A 286 19.63 0.25 -6.66
N ASP A 287 18.83 1.13 -7.26
CA ASP A 287 17.82 0.75 -8.25
C ASP A 287 18.48 0.16 -9.51
N LEU A 288 19.63 0.69 -9.94
CA LEU A 288 20.37 0.18 -11.10
C LEU A 288 20.95 -1.22 -10.82
N ALA A 289 21.46 -1.47 -9.62
CA ALA A 289 21.95 -2.79 -9.22
C ALA A 289 20.80 -3.80 -9.12
N ARG A 290 19.68 -3.41 -8.50
CA ARG A 290 18.45 -4.23 -8.43
C ARG A 290 17.89 -4.50 -9.82
N ALA A 291 17.87 -3.50 -10.69
CA ALA A 291 17.44 -3.64 -12.08
C ALA A 291 18.34 -4.61 -12.86
N GLN A 292 19.66 -4.54 -12.69
CA GLN A 292 20.58 -5.48 -13.33
C GLN A 292 20.37 -6.91 -12.85
N ALA A 293 20.20 -7.13 -11.55
CA ALA A 293 19.86 -8.44 -11.00
C ALA A 293 18.50 -8.94 -11.55
N TRP A 294 17.51 -8.05 -11.61
CA TRP A 294 16.18 -8.36 -12.14
C TRP A 294 16.22 -8.82 -13.59
N VAL A 295 17.05 -8.21 -14.45
CA VAL A 295 17.24 -8.65 -15.85
C VAL A 295 17.70 -10.11 -15.94
N HIS A 296 18.44 -10.61 -14.95
CA HIS A 296 18.90 -11.99 -14.94
C HIS A 296 17.82 -12.99 -14.51
N GLU A 297 16.92 -12.58 -13.63
CA GLU A 297 15.84 -13.43 -13.11
C GLU A 297 14.57 -13.38 -13.95
N ASP A 298 14.35 -12.28 -14.68
CA ASP A 298 13.11 -12.04 -15.41
C ASP A 298 12.92 -13.05 -16.57
N PRO A 299 11.86 -13.89 -16.54
CA PRO A 299 11.62 -14.88 -17.58
C PRO A 299 11.00 -14.29 -18.86
N ASP A 300 10.67 -13.00 -18.89
CA ASP A 300 10.06 -12.32 -20.04
C ASP A 300 11.11 -11.55 -20.86
N ASP A 301 11.26 -11.90 -22.14
CA ASP A 301 12.17 -11.21 -23.06
C ASP A 301 11.82 -9.73 -23.27
N ARG A 302 10.54 -9.38 -23.23
CA ARG A 302 10.06 -8.02 -23.46
C ARG A 302 10.46 -7.12 -22.31
N THR A 303 10.10 -7.45 -21.07
CA THR A 303 10.44 -6.62 -19.90
C THR A 303 11.94 -6.62 -19.61
N ARG A 304 12.66 -7.71 -19.94
CA ARG A 304 14.15 -7.68 -19.94
C ARG A 304 14.72 -6.67 -20.92
N THR A 305 14.19 -6.64 -22.14
CA THR A 305 14.66 -5.72 -23.19
C THR A 305 14.34 -4.28 -22.83
N GLU A 306 13.13 -4.02 -22.36
CA GLU A 306 12.69 -2.72 -21.84
C GLU A 306 13.61 -2.26 -20.70
N LEU A 307 13.81 -3.11 -19.69
CA LEU A 307 14.66 -2.79 -18.54
C LEU A 307 16.12 -2.56 -18.92
N ARG A 308 16.68 -3.33 -19.86
CA ARG A 308 18.03 -3.08 -20.39
C ARG A 308 18.13 -1.71 -21.04
N GLY A 309 17.12 -1.33 -21.83
CA GLY A 309 17.04 0.01 -22.41
C GLY A 309 17.00 1.10 -21.35
N THR A 310 16.17 0.94 -20.32
CA THR A 310 16.08 1.88 -19.19
C THR A 310 17.39 1.94 -18.39
N ILE A 311 18.06 0.81 -18.15
CA ILE A 311 19.37 0.74 -17.49
C ILE A 311 20.42 1.49 -18.30
N ASP A 312 20.48 1.29 -19.62
CA ASP A 312 21.48 1.94 -20.48
C ASP A 312 21.24 3.45 -20.56
N ALA A 313 19.99 3.90 -20.63
CA ALA A 313 19.62 5.32 -20.56
C ALA A 313 19.94 5.92 -19.17
N ALA A 314 19.67 5.20 -18.09
CA ALA A 314 19.99 5.62 -16.73
C ALA A 314 21.51 5.73 -16.49
N ARG A 315 22.31 4.80 -17.07
CA ARG A 315 23.78 4.88 -17.10
C ARG A 315 24.29 6.08 -17.89
N ALA A 316 23.55 6.52 -18.90
CA ALA A 316 23.78 7.77 -19.62
C ALA A 316 23.24 9.01 -18.88
N HIS A 317 22.80 8.86 -17.62
CA HIS A 317 22.23 9.91 -16.77
C HIS A 317 20.94 10.56 -17.30
N ASP A 318 20.11 9.82 -18.03
CA ASP A 318 18.78 10.28 -18.44
C ASP A 318 17.86 10.45 -17.20
N PRO A 319 17.34 11.66 -16.92
CA PRO A 319 16.50 11.90 -15.74
C PRO A 319 15.20 11.11 -15.71
N ALA A 320 14.58 10.84 -16.86
CA ALA A 320 13.34 10.07 -16.94
C ALA A 320 13.59 8.59 -16.66
N ALA A 321 14.68 8.02 -17.19
CA ALA A 321 15.07 6.64 -16.92
C ALA A 321 15.43 6.43 -15.44
N LEU A 322 16.12 7.39 -14.82
CA LEU A 322 16.45 7.34 -13.39
C LEU A 322 15.18 7.40 -12.51
N ALA A 323 14.20 8.23 -12.88
CA ALA A 323 12.92 8.32 -12.18
C ALA A 323 12.08 7.04 -12.36
N ASP A 324 12.08 6.46 -13.56
CA ASP A 324 11.36 5.21 -13.85
C ASP A 324 11.95 4.03 -13.07
N LEU A 325 13.28 3.91 -12.97
CA LEU A 325 13.92 2.89 -12.12
C LEU A 325 13.55 3.07 -10.64
N ALA A 326 13.53 4.30 -10.14
CA ALA A 326 13.15 4.58 -8.77
C ALA A 326 11.69 4.23 -8.47
N ASP A 327 10.77 4.50 -9.40
CA ASP A 327 9.36 4.12 -9.27
C ASP A 327 9.17 2.59 -9.41
N ALA A 328 9.89 1.95 -10.32
CA ALA A 328 9.81 0.50 -10.57
C ALA A 328 10.41 -0.36 -9.44
N PHE A 329 11.46 0.10 -8.77
CA PHE A 329 12.20 -0.68 -7.75
C PHE A 329 12.17 -0.08 -6.35
N GLY A 330 11.65 1.13 -6.16
CA GLY A 330 11.62 1.82 -4.85
C GLY A 330 10.79 1.09 -3.79
N SER A 331 9.79 0.31 -4.21
CA SER A 331 8.96 -0.53 -3.34
C SER A 331 8.59 -1.84 -4.04
N ARG A 332 7.77 -2.66 -3.38
CA ARG A 332 7.12 -3.84 -3.97
C ARG A 332 5.62 -3.60 -4.05
N LEU A 333 4.94 -4.16 -5.05
CA LEU A 333 3.48 -4.19 -5.07
C LEU A 333 2.94 -4.96 -3.85
N GLU A 334 1.97 -4.35 -3.18
CA GLU A 334 1.29 -4.86 -2.00
C GLU A 334 -0.21 -5.05 -2.25
N PHE A 335 -0.87 -5.90 -1.46
CA PHE A 335 -2.31 -6.13 -1.58
C PHE A 335 -3.08 -4.89 -1.14
N GLY A 336 -3.80 -4.27 -2.08
CA GLY A 336 -4.75 -3.20 -1.80
C GLY A 336 -6.14 -3.72 -1.43
N THR A 337 -7.14 -2.86 -1.55
CA THR A 337 -8.55 -3.22 -1.29
C THR A 337 -9.10 -4.29 -2.23
N ALA A 338 -8.52 -4.43 -3.43
CA ALA A 338 -9.01 -5.30 -4.50
C ALA A 338 -7.89 -6.06 -5.24
N GLY A 339 -6.93 -6.61 -4.47
CA GLY A 339 -5.80 -7.39 -4.98
C GLY A 339 -4.51 -6.58 -5.17
N LEU A 340 -3.49 -7.21 -5.77
CA LEU A 340 -2.32 -6.50 -6.32
C LEU A 340 -2.75 -5.81 -7.60
N ARG A 341 -2.37 -4.55 -7.79
CA ARG A 341 -2.61 -3.81 -9.05
C ARG A 341 -1.45 -2.90 -9.34
N GLY A 342 -1.08 -2.81 -10.60
CA GLY A 342 -0.03 -1.90 -11.03
C GLY A 342 0.14 -1.91 -12.54
N ARG A 343 0.87 -0.91 -13.01
CA ARG A 343 1.28 -0.81 -14.40
C ARG A 343 2.09 -2.05 -14.80
N LEU A 344 1.87 -2.55 -16.01
CA LEU A 344 2.72 -3.55 -16.64
C LEU A 344 4.12 -2.97 -16.87
N GLY A 345 5.16 -3.72 -16.52
CA GLY A 345 6.54 -3.32 -16.76
C GLY A 345 7.53 -4.02 -15.84
N PRO A 346 8.84 -3.83 -16.06
CA PRO A 346 9.87 -4.41 -15.21
C PRO A 346 9.87 -3.79 -13.80
N GLY A 347 10.27 -4.57 -12.79
CA GLY A 347 10.48 -4.11 -11.42
C GLY A 347 9.50 -4.64 -10.38
N SER A 348 9.88 -4.53 -9.10
CA SER A 348 9.11 -5.07 -7.98
C SER A 348 7.81 -4.31 -7.70
N ASN A 349 7.72 -3.06 -8.12
CA ASN A 349 6.54 -2.19 -7.99
C ASN A 349 5.68 -2.16 -9.27
N ARG A 350 5.77 -3.20 -10.11
CA ARG A 350 5.04 -3.33 -11.39
C ARG A 350 4.46 -4.73 -11.55
N MET A 351 3.41 -4.84 -12.36
CA MET A 351 2.88 -6.14 -12.74
C MET A 351 3.76 -6.76 -13.84
N ASN A 352 4.32 -7.93 -13.56
CA ASN A 352 5.14 -8.71 -14.48
C ASN A 352 5.20 -10.17 -14.02
N ARG A 353 5.81 -11.02 -14.84
CA ARG A 353 5.91 -12.46 -14.58
C ARG A 353 6.67 -12.78 -13.29
N VAL A 354 7.74 -12.04 -12.96
CA VAL A 354 8.51 -12.25 -11.72
C VAL A 354 7.63 -12.01 -10.49
N VAL A 355 6.93 -10.87 -10.44
CA VAL A 355 6.05 -10.53 -9.32
C VAL A 355 4.90 -11.53 -9.21
N VAL A 356 4.33 -11.99 -10.33
CA VAL A 356 3.27 -12.99 -10.35
C VAL A 356 3.76 -14.35 -9.85
N ILE A 357 4.90 -14.83 -10.33
CA ILE A 357 5.50 -16.11 -9.91
C ILE A 357 5.79 -16.09 -8.40
N GLN A 358 6.42 -15.02 -7.89
CA GLN A 358 6.67 -14.85 -6.46
C GLN A 358 5.37 -14.79 -5.64
N THR A 359 4.36 -14.08 -6.15
CA THR A 359 3.05 -13.96 -5.51
C THR A 359 2.34 -15.30 -5.43
N ALA A 360 2.31 -16.05 -6.53
CA ALA A 360 1.74 -17.39 -6.59
C ALA A 360 2.48 -18.35 -5.65
N ALA A 361 3.81 -18.28 -5.58
CA ALA A 361 4.59 -19.15 -4.70
C ALA A 361 4.38 -18.82 -3.22
N GLY A 362 4.26 -17.54 -2.87
CA GLY A 362 3.90 -17.11 -1.51
C GLY A 362 2.50 -17.58 -1.11
N LEU A 363 1.52 -17.45 -2.01
CA LEU A 363 0.17 -18.00 -1.79
C LEU A 363 0.19 -19.54 -1.69
N ALA A 364 1.01 -20.22 -2.50
CA ALA A 364 1.14 -21.67 -2.44
C ALA A 364 1.69 -22.12 -1.07
N ALA A 365 2.72 -21.44 -0.56
CA ALA A 365 3.27 -21.70 0.77
C ALA A 365 2.21 -21.50 1.86
N TYR A 366 1.48 -20.39 1.82
CA TYR A 366 0.38 -20.10 2.74
C TYR A 366 -0.68 -21.20 2.78
N LEU A 367 -1.10 -21.69 1.60
CA LEU A 367 -2.12 -22.74 1.47
C LEU A 367 -1.61 -24.10 1.93
N ARG A 368 -0.35 -24.44 1.65
CA ARG A 368 0.25 -25.72 2.08
C ARG A 368 0.31 -25.85 3.59
N GLU A 369 0.61 -24.77 4.31
CA GLU A 369 0.56 -24.78 5.77
C GLU A 369 -0.85 -25.02 6.32
N ARG A 370 -1.88 -24.80 5.50
CA ARG A 370 -3.30 -24.97 5.83
C ARG A 370 -3.92 -26.21 5.17
N GLY A 371 -3.07 -27.16 4.74
CA GLY A 371 -3.51 -28.46 4.20
C GLY A 371 -3.58 -28.53 2.68
N GLY A 372 -3.26 -27.46 1.96
CA GLY A 372 -3.27 -27.40 0.49
C GLY A 372 -4.68 -27.48 -0.10
N GLY A 373 -4.78 -27.91 -1.35
CA GLY A 373 -6.04 -28.10 -2.06
C GLY A 373 -6.03 -27.59 -3.50
N ALA A 374 -7.21 -27.54 -4.10
CA ALA A 374 -7.39 -27.02 -5.44
C ALA A 374 -7.37 -25.48 -5.46
N VAL A 375 -6.80 -24.91 -6.51
CA VAL A 375 -6.78 -23.46 -6.75
C VAL A 375 -7.36 -23.20 -8.13
N VAL A 376 -8.48 -22.49 -8.20
CA VAL A 376 -9.06 -22.08 -9.50
C VAL A 376 -8.45 -20.78 -9.97
N ILE A 377 -8.14 -20.67 -11.26
CA ILE A 377 -7.42 -19.55 -11.85
C ILE A 377 -8.20 -19.04 -13.06
N GLY A 378 -8.57 -17.76 -13.02
CA GLY A 378 -9.26 -17.05 -14.09
C GLY A 378 -8.49 -15.81 -14.49
N PHE A 379 -8.84 -15.26 -15.64
CA PHE A 379 -8.17 -14.10 -16.20
C PHE A 379 -9.11 -13.32 -17.13
N ASP A 380 -8.87 -12.02 -17.28
CA ASP A 380 -9.55 -11.19 -18.28
C ASP A 380 -8.75 -11.12 -19.59
N ALA A 381 -9.20 -10.29 -20.54
CA ALA A 381 -8.60 -10.17 -21.87
C ALA A 381 -7.37 -9.25 -21.93
N ARG A 382 -6.93 -8.64 -20.81
CA ARG A 382 -5.81 -7.68 -20.81
C ARG A 382 -4.50 -8.33 -21.24
N HIS A 383 -3.57 -7.49 -21.71
CA HIS A 383 -2.21 -7.91 -22.02
C HIS A 383 -1.59 -8.68 -20.85
N ASN A 384 -1.02 -9.85 -21.16
CA ASN A 384 -0.38 -10.80 -20.24
C ASN A 384 -1.31 -11.47 -19.21
N SER A 385 -2.62 -11.24 -19.20
CA SER A 385 -3.50 -11.89 -18.22
C SER A 385 -3.48 -13.43 -18.34
N ASP A 386 -3.44 -13.96 -19.57
CA ASP A 386 -3.31 -15.39 -19.84
C ASP A 386 -1.92 -15.95 -19.46
N VAL A 387 -0.86 -15.17 -19.69
CA VAL A 387 0.52 -15.53 -19.30
C VAL A 387 0.64 -15.64 -17.79
N PHE A 388 0.13 -14.65 -17.04
CA PHE A 388 0.15 -14.64 -15.58
C PHE A 388 -0.69 -15.76 -14.98
N ALA A 389 -1.83 -16.11 -15.60
CA ALA A 389 -2.63 -17.27 -15.19
C ALA A 389 -1.85 -18.58 -15.35
N ARG A 390 -1.15 -18.77 -16.48
CA ARG A 390 -0.31 -19.95 -16.73
C ARG A 390 0.87 -20.03 -15.76
N ASP A 391 1.59 -18.92 -15.54
CA ASP A 391 2.69 -18.87 -14.58
C ASP A 391 2.22 -19.26 -13.18
N SER A 392 1.05 -18.76 -12.76
CA SER A 392 0.44 -19.11 -11.46
C SER A 392 0.10 -20.59 -11.38
N ALA A 393 -0.51 -21.16 -12.43
CA ALA A 393 -0.82 -22.58 -12.51
C ALA A 393 0.44 -23.43 -12.36
N MET A 394 1.52 -23.07 -13.06
CA MET A 394 2.77 -23.81 -13.02
C MET A 394 3.42 -23.81 -11.63
N VAL A 395 3.34 -22.67 -10.93
CA VAL A 395 3.84 -22.53 -9.56
C VAL A 395 3.00 -23.35 -8.58
N PHE A 396 1.67 -23.31 -8.68
CA PHE A 396 0.81 -24.10 -7.80
C PHE A 396 1.01 -25.60 -8.01
N ALA A 397 1.12 -26.06 -9.27
CA ALA A 397 1.43 -27.45 -9.61
C ALA A 397 2.80 -27.87 -9.02
N GLY A 398 3.84 -27.06 -9.22
CA GLY A 398 5.18 -27.33 -8.70
C GLY A 398 5.25 -27.34 -7.17
N ALA A 399 4.36 -26.60 -6.50
CA ALA A 399 4.19 -26.64 -5.05
C ALA A 399 3.39 -27.84 -4.53
N GLY A 400 2.81 -28.66 -5.42
CA GLY A 400 1.99 -29.83 -5.06
C GLY A 400 0.52 -29.48 -4.72
N LEU A 401 0.01 -28.35 -5.21
CA LEU A 401 -1.42 -28.01 -5.20
C LEU A 401 -2.10 -28.48 -6.48
N THR A 402 -3.43 -28.36 -6.56
CA THR A 402 -4.20 -28.77 -7.76
C THR A 402 -4.73 -27.54 -8.52
N PRO A 403 -3.96 -26.98 -9.47
CA PRO A 403 -4.43 -25.85 -10.27
C PRO A 403 -5.50 -26.23 -11.29
N LEU A 404 -6.58 -25.46 -11.29
CA LEU A 404 -7.72 -25.56 -12.22
C LEU A 404 -7.85 -24.24 -12.98
N VAL A 405 -7.56 -24.21 -14.27
CA VAL A 405 -7.53 -22.98 -15.07
C VAL A 405 -8.82 -22.86 -15.87
N LEU A 406 -9.51 -21.71 -15.80
CA LEU A 406 -10.66 -21.43 -16.66
C LEU A 406 -10.23 -21.42 -18.15
N PRO A 407 -11.08 -21.88 -19.08
CA PRO A 407 -10.66 -22.19 -20.46
C PRO A 407 -10.28 -20.98 -21.30
N ARG A 408 -10.82 -19.80 -20.97
CA ARG A 408 -10.71 -18.57 -21.75
C ARG A 408 -10.87 -17.35 -20.84
N PRO A 409 -10.66 -16.12 -21.33
CA PRO A 409 -11.02 -14.92 -20.59
C PRO A 409 -12.50 -14.95 -20.19
N LEU A 410 -12.79 -14.88 -18.90
CA LEU A 410 -14.14 -14.98 -18.34
C LEU A 410 -14.34 -13.96 -17.21
N PRO A 411 -15.59 -13.54 -16.92
CA PRO A 411 -15.88 -12.57 -15.89
C PRO A 411 -15.38 -12.96 -14.49
N THR A 412 -15.01 -11.95 -13.67
CA THR A 412 -14.67 -12.13 -12.25
C THR A 412 -15.76 -12.87 -11.46
N PRO A 413 -17.07 -12.61 -11.66
CA PRO A 413 -18.14 -13.35 -10.99
C PRO A 413 -18.12 -14.86 -11.27
N VAL A 414 -17.70 -15.29 -12.47
CA VAL A 414 -17.58 -16.72 -12.82
C VAL A 414 -16.46 -17.37 -12.01
N LEU A 415 -15.34 -16.69 -11.80
CA LEU A 415 -14.29 -17.18 -10.91
C LEU A 415 -14.80 -17.27 -9.45
N ALA A 416 -15.44 -16.22 -8.95
CA ALA A 416 -15.95 -16.18 -7.58
C ALA A 416 -16.94 -17.33 -7.31
N HIS A 417 -17.81 -17.61 -8.30
CA HIS A 417 -18.67 -18.80 -8.32
C HIS A 417 -17.87 -20.10 -8.29
N ALA A 418 -16.88 -20.24 -9.19
CA ALA A 418 -16.08 -21.44 -9.35
C ALA A 418 -15.36 -21.87 -8.06
N VAL A 419 -14.87 -20.90 -7.26
CA VAL A 419 -14.20 -21.19 -5.98
C VAL A 419 -15.11 -22.03 -5.07
N ARG A 420 -16.39 -21.66 -4.97
CA ARG A 420 -17.38 -22.33 -4.12
C ARG A 420 -17.88 -23.61 -4.78
N HIS A 421 -18.25 -23.53 -6.05
CA HIS A 421 -18.80 -24.65 -6.82
C HIS A 421 -17.85 -25.85 -6.83
N LEU A 422 -16.55 -25.61 -6.99
CA LEU A 422 -15.52 -26.65 -7.04
C LEU A 422 -14.93 -27.01 -5.67
N GLY A 423 -15.30 -26.30 -4.61
CA GLY A 423 -14.71 -26.48 -3.27
C GLY A 423 -13.21 -26.18 -3.23
N CYS A 424 -12.75 -25.20 -4.00
CA CYS A 424 -11.34 -24.82 -4.06
C CYS A 424 -10.88 -24.16 -2.75
N ALA A 425 -9.63 -24.40 -2.36
CA ALA A 425 -9.02 -23.73 -1.21
C ALA A 425 -8.81 -22.23 -1.48
N ALA A 426 -8.54 -21.87 -2.73
CA ALA A 426 -8.38 -20.49 -3.17
C ALA A 426 -8.81 -20.29 -4.64
N GLY A 427 -8.99 -19.03 -5.00
CA GLY A 427 -9.16 -18.56 -6.37
C GLY A 427 -8.20 -17.41 -6.69
N VAL A 428 -7.75 -17.35 -7.93
CA VAL A 428 -6.92 -16.25 -8.47
C VAL A 428 -7.61 -15.66 -9.69
N MET A 429 -7.92 -14.36 -9.65
CA MET A 429 -8.36 -13.61 -10.83
C MET A 429 -7.25 -12.69 -11.31
N VAL A 430 -6.75 -12.91 -12.52
CA VAL A 430 -5.83 -11.98 -13.16
C VAL A 430 -6.64 -10.91 -13.91
N THR A 431 -6.75 -9.74 -13.31
CA THR A 431 -7.47 -8.60 -13.88
C THR A 431 -7.15 -7.31 -13.11
N ALA A 432 -7.17 -6.19 -13.82
CA ALA A 432 -7.18 -4.86 -13.20
C ALA A 432 -8.58 -4.22 -13.13
N SER A 433 -9.65 -4.97 -13.41
CA SER A 433 -11.03 -4.46 -13.47
C SER A 433 -11.14 -3.26 -14.42
N HIS A 434 -11.58 -2.10 -13.96
CA HIS A 434 -11.79 -0.87 -14.74
C HIS A 434 -10.53 0.00 -14.91
N ASN A 435 -9.35 -0.43 -14.42
CA ASN A 435 -8.10 0.32 -14.58
C ASN A 435 -7.71 0.50 -16.07
N PRO A 436 -6.84 1.45 -16.42
CA PRO A 436 -6.38 1.67 -17.80
C PRO A 436 -5.72 0.43 -18.45
N ALA A 437 -5.63 0.39 -19.78
CA ALA A 437 -5.05 -0.72 -20.57
C ALA A 437 -3.64 -1.14 -20.12
N GLN A 438 -2.81 -0.17 -19.69
CA GLN A 438 -1.45 -0.43 -19.26
C GLN A 438 -1.33 -1.10 -17.88
N ASP A 439 -2.43 -1.25 -17.14
CA ASP A 439 -2.44 -1.90 -15.83
C ASP A 439 -2.93 -3.34 -15.94
N ASN A 440 -2.36 -4.20 -15.08
CA ASN A 440 -2.90 -5.53 -14.80
C ASN A 440 -3.07 -5.69 -13.27
N GLY A 441 -3.60 -6.82 -12.80
CA GLY A 441 -3.80 -7.07 -11.39
C GLY A 441 -3.97 -8.55 -11.05
N TYR A 442 -4.00 -8.83 -9.75
CA TYR A 442 -4.03 -10.17 -9.19
C TYR A 442 -4.91 -10.19 -7.93
N LYS A 443 -6.15 -10.63 -8.08
CA LYS A 443 -7.12 -10.77 -6.98
C LYS A 443 -7.03 -12.19 -6.40
N VAL A 444 -7.08 -12.30 -5.07
CA VAL A 444 -7.05 -13.58 -4.36
C VAL A 444 -8.34 -13.77 -3.57
N TYR A 445 -8.93 -14.95 -3.74
CA TYR A 445 -10.12 -15.45 -3.05
C TYR A 445 -9.72 -16.65 -2.20
N LEU A 446 -10.31 -16.79 -1.01
CA LEU A 446 -10.18 -18.00 -0.18
C LEU A 446 -11.48 -18.79 -0.18
N GLY A 447 -11.44 -20.06 0.24
CA GLY A 447 -12.44 -21.12 -0.01
C GLY A 447 -13.92 -20.87 0.28
N GLU A 448 -14.30 -19.71 0.83
CA GLU A 448 -15.69 -19.25 0.87
C GLU A 448 -16.13 -18.46 -0.37
N GLY A 449 -15.23 -18.22 -1.34
CA GLY A 449 -15.50 -17.45 -2.56
C GLY A 449 -15.44 -15.93 -2.36
N SER A 450 -14.78 -15.45 -1.31
CA SER A 450 -14.63 -14.01 -1.01
C SER A 450 -13.17 -13.58 -1.04
N GLN A 451 -12.93 -12.34 -1.45
CA GLN A 451 -11.59 -11.75 -1.46
C GLN A 451 -10.96 -11.70 -0.05
N ILE A 452 -9.64 -11.77 0.03
CA ILE A 452 -8.87 -11.79 1.29
C ILE A 452 -9.05 -10.53 2.16
N VAL A 453 -9.01 -10.71 3.48
CA VAL A 453 -9.05 -9.67 4.53
C VAL A 453 -8.03 -10.01 5.62
N PRO A 454 -7.71 -9.07 6.54
CA PRO A 454 -6.86 -9.36 7.69
C PRO A 454 -7.38 -10.52 8.54
N PRO A 455 -6.48 -11.40 9.07
CA PRO A 455 -5.01 -11.34 8.95
C PRO A 455 -4.44 -12.04 7.70
N ALA A 456 -5.27 -12.68 6.87
CA ALA A 456 -4.79 -13.52 5.77
C ALA A 456 -3.99 -12.75 4.71
N ASP A 457 -4.34 -11.50 4.43
CA ASP A 457 -3.60 -10.63 3.52
C ASP A 457 -2.17 -10.32 3.98
N ALA A 458 -1.97 -9.99 5.26
CA ALA A 458 -0.66 -9.78 5.87
C ALA A 458 0.16 -11.08 5.92
N GLU A 459 -0.48 -12.19 6.29
CA GLU A 459 0.16 -13.51 6.30
C GLU A 459 0.66 -13.93 4.91
N ILE A 460 -0.20 -13.84 3.89
CA ILE A 460 0.18 -14.12 2.49
C ILE A 460 1.31 -13.17 2.06
N SER A 461 1.22 -11.87 2.37
CA SER A 461 2.27 -10.90 2.04
C SER A 461 3.63 -11.27 2.64
N ALA A 462 3.66 -11.77 3.89
CA ALA A 462 4.88 -12.24 4.53
C ALA A 462 5.49 -13.46 3.81
N PHE A 463 4.66 -14.42 3.37
CA PHE A 463 5.13 -15.53 2.54
C PHE A 463 5.70 -15.05 1.22
N ILE A 464 5.04 -14.10 0.56
CA ILE A 464 5.51 -13.53 -0.70
C ILE A 464 6.85 -12.82 -0.50
N ALA A 465 7.02 -12.05 0.57
CA ALA A 465 8.29 -11.38 0.88
C ALA A 465 9.42 -12.40 1.14
N SER A 466 9.11 -13.50 1.85
CA SER A 466 10.07 -14.59 2.09
C SER A 466 10.51 -15.27 0.79
N VAL A 467 9.58 -15.54 -0.13
CA VAL A 467 9.87 -16.09 -1.46
C VAL A 467 10.67 -15.10 -2.30
N ALA A 468 10.31 -13.81 -2.30
CA ALA A 468 10.98 -12.79 -3.09
C ALA A 468 12.43 -12.52 -2.66
N GLY A 469 12.82 -12.94 -1.45
CA GLY A 469 14.21 -12.90 -0.98
C GLY A 469 15.09 -14.06 -1.49
N GLN A 470 14.54 -14.98 -2.27
CA GLN A 470 15.24 -16.13 -2.83
C GLN A 470 15.33 -16.02 -4.36
N PRO A 471 16.34 -16.64 -5.01
CA PRO A 471 16.44 -16.65 -6.47
C PRO A 471 15.18 -17.26 -7.09
N LEU A 472 14.65 -16.65 -8.16
CA LEU A 472 13.45 -17.16 -8.84
C LEU A 472 13.54 -18.64 -9.24
N SER A 473 14.75 -19.12 -9.53
CA SER A 473 15.04 -20.53 -9.86
C SER A 473 14.80 -21.53 -8.73
N SER A 474 14.60 -21.08 -7.48
CA SER A 474 14.23 -21.95 -6.37
C SER A 474 12.76 -22.36 -6.40
N ILE A 475 11.92 -21.64 -7.15
CA ILE A 475 10.49 -21.92 -7.26
C ILE A 475 10.29 -23.09 -8.23
N LEU A 476 9.74 -24.18 -7.71
CA LEU A 476 9.41 -25.35 -8.51
C LEU A 476 8.24 -25.04 -9.45
N LEU A 477 8.40 -25.40 -10.71
CA LEU A 477 7.37 -25.27 -11.75
C LEU A 477 7.01 -26.66 -12.27
N SER A 478 5.74 -26.87 -12.56
CA SER A 478 5.23 -28.07 -13.21
C SER A 478 4.15 -27.70 -14.22
N ASP A 479 4.04 -28.45 -15.32
CA ASP A 479 2.97 -28.32 -16.30
C ASP A 479 1.73 -29.17 -15.98
N ASP A 480 1.67 -29.73 -14.76
CA ASP A 480 0.54 -30.53 -14.28
C ASP A 480 -0.61 -29.65 -13.76
N TRP A 481 -1.36 -29.05 -14.68
CA TRP A 481 -2.60 -28.36 -14.37
C TRP A 481 -3.76 -28.85 -15.24
N THR A 482 -4.99 -28.65 -14.78
CA THR A 482 -6.19 -28.95 -15.56
C THR A 482 -6.81 -27.67 -16.10
N THR A 483 -6.99 -27.58 -17.41
CA THR A 483 -7.88 -26.56 -18.00
C THR A 483 -9.31 -27.08 -17.96
N LEU A 484 -10.19 -26.32 -17.32
CA LEU A 484 -11.60 -26.65 -17.14
C LEU A 484 -12.37 -26.50 -18.47
N GLY A 485 -13.49 -27.21 -18.59
CA GLY A 485 -14.46 -27.00 -19.67
C GLY A 485 -15.46 -25.89 -19.35
N ASP A 486 -16.52 -25.81 -20.16
CA ASP A 486 -17.57 -24.82 -19.98
C ASP A 486 -18.53 -25.13 -18.82
N ASP A 487 -18.43 -26.31 -18.19
CA ASP A 487 -19.33 -26.76 -17.10
C ASP A 487 -19.49 -25.72 -15.97
N VAL A 488 -18.42 -25.01 -15.61
CA VAL A 488 -18.45 -23.96 -14.58
C VAL A 488 -19.23 -22.73 -15.04
N LEU A 489 -19.05 -22.32 -16.30
CA LEU A 489 -19.79 -21.20 -16.88
C LEU A 489 -21.27 -21.59 -17.11
N ASP A 490 -21.52 -22.82 -17.55
CA ASP A 490 -22.86 -23.38 -17.75
C ASP A 490 -23.64 -23.40 -16.43
N ASP A 491 -23.02 -23.86 -15.35
CA ASP A 491 -23.61 -23.87 -14.00
C ASP A 491 -23.86 -22.45 -13.48
N TYR A 492 -22.90 -21.53 -13.65
CA TYR A 492 -23.07 -20.11 -13.31
C TYR A 492 -24.27 -19.50 -14.06
N VAL A 493 -24.32 -19.66 -15.39
CA VAL A 493 -25.41 -19.15 -16.24
C VAL A 493 -26.76 -19.73 -15.80
N ALA A 494 -26.81 -21.03 -15.53
CA ALA A 494 -28.03 -21.70 -15.09
C ALA A 494 -28.52 -21.14 -13.75
N GLN A 495 -27.62 -20.94 -12.78
CA GLN A 495 -27.95 -20.39 -11.46
C GLN A 495 -28.43 -18.94 -11.56
N VAL A 496 -27.70 -18.08 -12.26
CA VAL A 496 -28.08 -16.68 -12.44
C VAL A 496 -29.43 -16.56 -13.16
N ALA A 497 -29.71 -17.40 -14.16
CA ALA A 497 -31.01 -17.44 -14.82
C ALA A 497 -32.17 -17.80 -13.87
N THR A 498 -31.92 -18.61 -12.82
CA THR A 498 -32.95 -18.93 -11.81
C THR A 498 -33.34 -17.74 -10.93
N LEU A 499 -32.51 -16.69 -10.90
CA LEU A 499 -32.82 -15.46 -10.17
C LEU A 499 -34.01 -14.73 -10.79
N VAL A 500 -34.41 -15.02 -12.03
CA VAL A 500 -35.54 -14.35 -12.66
C VAL A 500 -36.82 -15.14 -12.40
N GLY A 501 -37.88 -14.45 -11.98
CA GLY A 501 -39.17 -15.07 -11.77
C GLY A 501 -39.68 -15.77 -13.04
N ARG A 502 -40.13 -17.02 -12.89
CA ARG A 502 -40.63 -17.86 -14.02
C ARG A 502 -41.75 -17.20 -14.82
N HIS A 503 -42.55 -16.37 -14.17
CA HIS A 503 -43.69 -15.67 -14.76
C HIS A 503 -43.45 -14.16 -14.91
N SER A 504 -42.26 -13.66 -14.58
CA SER A 504 -41.96 -12.25 -14.78
C SER A 504 -41.96 -11.93 -16.29
N PRO A 505 -42.29 -10.69 -16.70
CA PRO A 505 -42.22 -10.30 -18.11
C PRO A 505 -40.79 -10.32 -18.68
N ARG A 506 -40.68 -10.37 -20.01
CA ARG A 506 -39.40 -10.45 -20.78
C ARG A 506 -39.29 -9.39 -21.89
N GLN A 507 -40.03 -8.29 -21.76
CA GLN A 507 -40.31 -7.36 -22.87
C GLN A 507 -39.42 -6.11 -22.94
N ALA A 508 -38.50 -5.93 -21.98
CA ALA A 508 -37.55 -4.83 -22.03
C ALA A 508 -36.57 -5.00 -23.19
N ARG A 509 -36.37 -3.93 -23.95
CA ARG A 509 -35.42 -3.82 -25.05
C ARG A 509 -34.14 -3.20 -24.49
N VAL A 510 -33.06 -3.95 -24.52
CA VAL A 510 -31.81 -3.62 -23.83
C VAL A 510 -30.72 -3.37 -24.85
N VAL A 511 -30.02 -2.24 -24.72
CA VAL A 511 -28.69 -2.08 -25.34
C VAL A 511 -27.64 -2.50 -24.35
N TYR A 512 -26.65 -3.27 -24.80
CA TYR A 512 -25.59 -3.80 -23.96
C TYR A 512 -24.20 -3.51 -24.51
N THR A 513 -23.30 -3.11 -23.63
CA THR A 513 -21.86 -3.00 -23.91
C THR A 513 -21.03 -3.61 -22.76
N PRO A 514 -20.08 -4.51 -23.05
CA PRO A 514 -19.09 -4.96 -22.08
C PRO A 514 -17.85 -4.04 -22.03
N LEU A 515 -17.85 -2.91 -22.76
CA LEU A 515 -16.73 -1.96 -22.81
C LEU A 515 -15.39 -2.61 -23.22
N HIS A 516 -15.42 -3.47 -24.24
CA HIS A 516 -14.32 -4.34 -24.67
C HIS A 516 -13.86 -5.35 -23.61
N GLY A 517 -14.73 -5.63 -22.64
CA GLY A 517 -14.53 -6.60 -21.58
C GLY A 517 -14.97 -8.01 -21.92
N VAL A 518 -14.82 -8.90 -20.95
CA VAL A 518 -15.12 -10.33 -21.06
C VAL A 518 -16.57 -10.70 -20.70
N GLY A 519 -17.42 -9.70 -20.40
CA GLY A 519 -18.81 -9.89 -20.00
C GLY A 519 -19.75 -10.36 -21.11
N GLY A 520 -19.46 -10.06 -22.38
CA GLY A 520 -20.40 -10.17 -23.50
C GLY A 520 -21.02 -11.56 -23.69
N GLU A 521 -20.18 -12.59 -23.86
CA GLU A 521 -20.66 -13.97 -24.03
C GLU A 521 -21.50 -14.42 -22.82
N THR A 522 -21.01 -14.16 -21.62
CA THR A 522 -21.66 -14.61 -20.37
C THR A 522 -23.01 -13.93 -20.19
N PHE A 523 -23.11 -12.63 -20.49
CA PHE A 523 -24.35 -11.86 -20.42
C PHE A 523 -25.40 -12.40 -21.39
N GLU A 524 -25.04 -12.63 -22.65
CA GLU A 524 -25.98 -13.14 -23.66
C GLU A 524 -26.48 -14.55 -23.33
N ARG A 525 -25.58 -15.43 -22.89
CA ARG A 525 -25.96 -16.77 -22.44
C ARG A 525 -26.93 -16.73 -21.26
N THR A 526 -26.72 -15.79 -20.35
CA THR A 526 -27.60 -15.56 -19.20
C THR A 526 -28.97 -15.04 -19.62
N LEU A 527 -29.04 -14.11 -20.58
CA LEU A 527 -30.30 -13.63 -21.14
C LEU A 527 -31.10 -14.75 -21.81
N ASP A 528 -30.44 -15.55 -22.65
CA ASP A 528 -31.06 -16.67 -23.35
C ASP A 528 -31.58 -17.72 -22.36
N ALA A 529 -30.76 -18.12 -21.39
CA ALA A 529 -31.16 -19.06 -20.34
C ALA A 529 -32.33 -18.55 -19.48
N ALA A 530 -32.42 -17.24 -19.25
CA ALA A 530 -33.53 -16.61 -18.53
C ALA A 530 -34.77 -16.34 -19.41
N GLY A 531 -34.69 -16.55 -20.72
CA GLY A 531 -35.78 -16.37 -21.69
C GLY A 531 -36.03 -14.91 -22.10
N PHE A 532 -35.04 -14.03 -21.96
CA PHE A 532 -35.12 -12.67 -22.50
C PHE A 532 -34.78 -12.63 -24.00
N PRO A 533 -35.28 -11.64 -24.74
CA PRO A 533 -34.80 -11.39 -26.09
C PRO A 533 -33.31 -11.04 -26.08
N PRO A 534 -32.57 -11.35 -27.16
CA PRO A 534 -31.18 -10.92 -27.29
C PRO A 534 -31.04 -9.40 -27.11
N ALA A 535 -29.98 -8.99 -26.42
CA ALA A 535 -29.64 -7.58 -26.30
C ALA A 535 -29.17 -7.01 -27.64
N ILE A 536 -29.38 -5.71 -27.80
CA ILE A 536 -28.83 -4.94 -28.91
C ILE A 536 -27.38 -4.61 -28.55
N ARG A 537 -26.43 -5.20 -29.27
CA ARG A 537 -25.00 -5.01 -29.03
C ARG A 537 -24.55 -3.61 -29.45
N VAL A 538 -23.62 -3.06 -28.70
CA VAL A 538 -22.75 -1.99 -29.18
C VAL A 538 -21.56 -2.64 -29.88
N ASP A 539 -21.70 -2.93 -31.18
CA ASP A 539 -20.71 -3.72 -31.94
C ASP A 539 -19.26 -3.20 -31.79
N ALA A 540 -19.09 -1.88 -31.74
CA ALA A 540 -17.77 -1.24 -31.58
C ALA A 540 -17.11 -1.45 -30.20
N GLN A 541 -17.81 -2.02 -29.23
CA GLN A 541 -17.34 -2.27 -27.86
C GLN A 541 -17.63 -3.69 -27.36
N PHE A 542 -18.14 -4.58 -28.22
CA PHE A 542 -18.67 -5.88 -27.77
C PHE A 542 -17.60 -6.96 -27.60
N GLU A 543 -16.66 -7.03 -28.54
CA GLU A 543 -15.59 -8.03 -28.50
C GLU A 543 -14.52 -7.64 -27.46
N PRO A 544 -13.95 -8.59 -26.71
CA PRO A 544 -12.85 -8.30 -25.81
C PRO A 544 -11.63 -7.72 -26.53
N ASP A 545 -11.15 -6.56 -26.09
CA ASP A 545 -9.95 -5.89 -26.63
C ASP A 545 -9.10 -5.31 -25.49
N PRO A 546 -7.85 -5.78 -25.29
CA PRO A 546 -6.98 -5.32 -24.21
C PRO A 546 -6.60 -3.85 -24.27
N ASP A 547 -6.73 -3.20 -25.43
CA ASP A 547 -6.35 -1.79 -25.63
C ASP A 547 -7.53 -0.83 -25.38
N PHE A 548 -8.75 -1.33 -25.21
CA PHE A 548 -9.97 -0.54 -25.00
C PHE A 548 -10.12 0.63 -25.99
N PRO A 549 -10.05 0.40 -27.32
CA PRO A 549 -9.73 1.43 -28.32
C PRO A 549 -10.73 2.59 -28.42
N THR A 550 -11.95 2.43 -27.90
CA THR A 550 -12.96 3.50 -27.88
C THR A 550 -13.02 4.26 -26.56
N LEU A 551 -12.19 3.93 -25.57
CA LEU A 551 -12.32 4.38 -24.20
C LEU A 551 -11.01 5.03 -23.74
N ALA A 552 -11.11 6.23 -23.17
CA ALA A 552 -9.97 6.83 -22.47
C ALA A 552 -9.67 6.08 -21.15
N PHE A 553 -10.72 5.57 -20.50
CA PHE A 553 -10.66 4.83 -19.27
C PHE A 553 -11.85 3.86 -19.22
N PRO A 554 -11.65 2.54 -19.03
CA PRO A 554 -12.71 1.55 -19.20
C PRO A 554 -13.55 1.38 -17.93
N ASN A 555 -14.12 2.49 -17.46
CA ASN A 555 -15.09 2.51 -16.35
C ASN A 555 -16.41 3.11 -16.88
N PRO A 556 -17.55 2.43 -16.72
CA PRO A 556 -18.83 2.96 -17.16
C PRO A 556 -19.20 4.35 -16.60
N GLU A 557 -18.66 4.73 -15.43
CA GLU A 557 -18.89 6.04 -14.82
C GLU A 557 -18.19 7.21 -15.53
N GLU A 558 -17.21 6.91 -16.38
CA GLU A 558 -16.40 7.95 -17.01
C GLU A 558 -17.16 8.63 -18.16
N PRO A 559 -17.12 9.98 -18.23
CA PRO A 559 -17.73 10.71 -19.33
C PRO A 559 -17.24 10.18 -20.69
N GLY A 560 -18.19 9.84 -21.57
CA GLY A 560 -17.90 9.30 -22.90
C GLY A 560 -17.90 7.77 -22.99
N ALA A 561 -17.78 7.03 -21.87
CA ALA A 561 -17.66 5.57 -21.91
C ALA A 561 -18.89 4.87 -22.51
N ILE A 562 -20.09 5.38 -22.19
CA ILE A 562 -21.38 4.82 -22.62
C ILE A 562 -22.05 5.58 -23.77
N ASP A 563 -21.38 6.56 -24.39
CA ASP A 563 -21.98 7.42 -25.43
C ASP A 563 -22.43 6.60 -26.65
N LEU A 564 -21.63 5.61 -27.05
CA LEU A 564 -21.98 4.68 -28.14
C LEU A 564 -23.22 3.86 -27.80
N ALA A 565 -23.34 3.41 -26.54
CA ALA A 565 -24.50 2.67 -26.06
C ALA A 565 -25.76 3.56 -26.02
N ILE A 566 -25.65 4.81 -25.58
CA ILE A 566 -26.74 5.77 -25.61
C ILE A 566 -27.19 6.08 -27.05
N ALA A 567 -26.23 6.27 -27.97
CA ALA A 567 -26.54 6.50 -29.39
C ALA A 567 -27.29 5.32 -30.00
N GLU A 568 -26.86 4.10 -29.68
CA GLU A 568 -27.51 2.86 -30.11
C GLU A 568 -28.91 2.70 -29.49
N ALA A 569 -29.07 3.06 -28.21
CA ALA A 569 -30.35 3.01 -27.52
C ALA A 569 -31.38 3.97 -28.12
N LYS A 570 -30.96 5.18 -28.51
CA LYS A 570 -31.78 6.12 -29.27
C LYS A 570 -32.18 5.55 -30.63
N ARG A 571 -31.21 5.00 -31.38
CA ARG A 571 -31.44 4.42 -32.71
C ARG A 571 -32.42 3.25 -32.67
N ALA A 572 -32.26 2.38 -31.68
CA ALA A 572 -33.08 1.20 -31.53
C ALA A 572 -34.40 1.48 -30.78
N SER A 573 -34.58 2.65 -30.15
CA SER A 573 -35.68 2.90 -29.20
C SER A 573 -35.72 1.84 -28.09
N ALA A 574 -34.55 1.63 -27.46
CA ALA A 574 -34.40 0.74 -26.33
C ALA A 574 -35.01 1.34 -25.05
N ASP A 575 -35.36 0.49 -24.09
CA ASP A 575 -35.90 0.90 -22.79
C ASP A 575 -34.78 1.20 -21.78
N LEU A 576 -33.64 0.52 -21.91
CA LEU A 576 -32.47 0.72 -21.05
C LEU A 576 -31.15 0.40 -21.77
N VAL A 577 -30.09 1.02 -21.27
CA VAL A 577 -28.69 0.67 -21.56
C VAL A 577 -28.12 -0.01 -20.33
N ILE A 578 -27.36 -1.08 -20.56
CA ILE A 578 -26.55 -1.75 -19.55
C ILE A 578 -25.10 -1.74 -20.02
N ALA A 579 -24.19 -1.36 -19.12
CA ALA A 579 -22.76 -1.43 -19.35
C ALA A 579 -22.06 -2.15 -18.21
N ASN A 580 -21.24 -3.15 -18.53
CA ASN A 580 -20.33 -3.75 -17.57
C ASN A 580 -18.93 -3.14 -17.70
N ASP A 581 -18.16 -3.14 -16.61
CA ASP A 581 -16.71 -2.90 -16.69
C ASP A 581 -15.99 -4.14 -17.27
N PRO A 582 -14.68 -4.04 -17.60
CA PRO A 582 -14.01 -5.07 -18.39
C PRO A 582 -14.03 -6.49 -17.83
N ASP A 583 -14.04 -6.66 -16.50
CA ASP A 583 -14.14 -7.97 -15.83
C ASP A 583 -15.55 -8.30 -15.33
N ALA A 584 -16.53 -7.45 -15.70
CA ALA A 584 -17.95 -7.56 -15.45
C ALA A 584 -18.35 -7.76 -13.97
N ASP A 585 -17.58 -7.18 -13.05
CA ASP A 585 -17.96 -7.11 -11.64
C ASP A 585 -18.83 -5.87 -11.35
N ARG A 586 -18.87 -4.86 -12.23
CA ARG A 586 -19.74 -3.67 -12.14
C ARG A 586 -20.88 -3.67 -13.13
N CYS A 587 -21.97 -2.96 -12.80
CA CYS A 587 -23.13 -2.78 -13.70
C CYS A 587 -23.62 -1.32 -13.70
N ALA A 588 -23.41 -0.58 -14.79
CA ALA A 588 -24.06 0.69 -15.03
C ALA A 588 -25.40 0.51 -15.76
N VAL A 589 -26.34 1.41 -15.44
CA VAL A 589 -27.66 1.47 -16.07
C VAL A 589 -27.89 2.90 -16.55
N ALA A 590 -28.35 3.07 -17.79
CA ALA A 590 -28.85 4.35 -18.28
C ALA A 590 -30.27 4.22 -18.82
N VAL A 591 -31.05 5.29 -18.65
CA VAL A 591 -32.47 5.35 -19.00
C VAL A 591 -32.79 6.65 -19.73
N ALA A 592 -33.84 6.64 -20.55
CA ALA A 592 -34.38 7.86 -21.15
C ALA A 592 -35.14 8.70 -20.13
N LEU A 593 -34.97 10.01 -20.19
CA LEU A 593 -35.73 11.00 -19.43
C LEU A 593 -37.18 11.05 -19.93
N GLN A 594 -38.11 10.87 -19.01
CA GLN A 594 -39.57 10.94 -19.29
C GLN A 594 -40.10 12.39 -19.33
N GLY A 595 -39.27 13.38 -18.98
CA GLY A 595 -39.63 14.80 -18.89
C GLY A 595 -38.40 15.72 -18.90
N PRO A 596 -38.58 17.05 -18.97
CA PRO A 596 -37.50 18.04 -19.00
C PRO A 596 -36.59 18.06 -17.75
N GLN A 597 -36.91 17.26 -16.74
CA GLN A 597 -36.21 17.20 -15.46
C GLN A 597 -36.17 15.75 -14.96
N GLY A 598 -35.06 15.06 -15.21
CA GLY A 598 -34.79 13.78 -14.58
C GLY A 598 -34.61 13.95 -13.06
N ALA A 599 -34.85 12.89 -12.29
CA ALA A 599 -34.43 12.83 -10.89
C ALA A 599 -32.96 13.29 -10.77
N ASN A 600 -32.68 14.12 -9.75
CA ASN A 600 -31.41 14.86 -9.47
C ASN A 600 -31.19 16.24 -10.13
N GLY A 601 -32.23 16.89 -10.66
CA GLY A 601 -32.13 18.33 -11.02
C GLY A 601 -31.24 18.62 -12.25
N LEU A 602 -30.84 17.59 -12.98
CA LEU A 602 -30.23 17.73 -14.30
C LEU A 602 -31.33 18.14 -15.29
N GLN A 603 -31.20 19.35 -15.84
CA GLN A 603 -32.01 19.81 -16.96
C GLN A 603 -31.66 18.96 -18.18
N GLY A 604 -32.64 18.28 -18.76
CA GLY A 604 -32.48 17.52 -19.99
C GLY A 604 -33.83 17.30 -20.63
N SER A 605 -33.94 17.39 -21.95
CA SER A 605 -35.23 17.27 -22.64
C SER A 605 -35.79 15.84 -22.61
N THR A 606 -37.12 15.68 -22.70
CA THR A 606 -37.76 14.36 -22.84
C THR A 606 -37.11 13.58 -23.99
N GLY A 607 -36.65 12.36 -23.73
CA GLY A 607 -35.94 11.52 -24.70
C GLY A 607 -34.40 11.68 -24.70
N GLU A 608 -33.84 12.60 -23.90
CA GLU A 608 -32.43 12.53 -23.52
C GLU A 608 -32.17 11.34 -22.62
N TRP A 609 -30.93 10.85 -22.60
CA TRP A 609 -30.56 9.69 -21.79
C TRP A 609 -29.65 10.13 -20.67
N ARG A 610 -29.81 9.51 -19.49
CA ARG A 610 -28.90 9.72 -18.36
C ARG A 610 -28.44 8.38 -17.81
N MET A 611 -27.20 8.34 -17.34
CA MET A 611 -26.74 7.27 -16.46
C MET A 611 -27.38 7.45 -15.08
N LEU A 612 -27.84 6.36 -14.49
CA LEU A 612 -28.22 6.31 -13.08
C LEU A 612 -26.93 6.27 -12.23
N THR A 613 -26.95 6.90 -11.06
CA THR A 613 -25.84 6.76 -10.10
C THR A 613 -25.83 5.34 -9.53
N GLY A 614 -24.69 4.91 -8.99
CA GLY A 614 -24.63 3.60 -8.37
C GLY A 614 -25.55 3.45 -7.17
N ASP A 615 -25.79 4.53 -6.43
CA ASP A 615 -26.78 4.60 -5.35
C ASP A 615 -28.23 4.46 -5.84
N GLU A 616 -28.58 5.04 -7.00
CA GLU A 616 -29.91 4.89 -7.59
C GLU A 616 -30.16 3.45 -8.03
N VAL A 617 -29.22 2.85 -8.76
CA VAL A 617 -29.30 1.43 -9.16
C VAL A 617 -29.31 0.53 -7.92
N GLY A 618 -28.49 0.87 -6.91
CA GLY A 618 -28.42 0.15 -5.66
C GLY A 618 -29.73 0.16 -4.88
N SER A 619 -30.41 1.31 -4.85
CA SER A 619 -31.72 1.47 -4.21
C SER A 619 -32.82 0.75 -4.98
N LEU A 620 -32.80 0.82 -6.31
CA LEU A 620 -33.74 0.10 -7.18
C LEU A 620 -33.63 -1.42 -6.98
N LEU A 621 -32.43 -1.97 -7.01
CA LEU A 621 -32.20 -3.40 -6.76
C LEU A 621 -32.65 -3.81 -5.36
N GLY A 622 -32.32 -3.01 -4.34
CA GLY A 622 -32.78 -3.27 -2.96
C GLY A 622 -34.31 -3.31 -2.85
N TRP A 623 -34.99 -2.31 -3.42
CA TRP A 623 -36.45 -2.28 -3.51
C TRP A 623 -37.01 -3.49 -4.26
N TRP A 624 -36.36 -3.89 -5.36
CA TRP A 624 -36.81 -5.02 -6.18
C TRP A 624 -36.66 -6.36 -5.47
N MET A 625 -35.57 -6.58 -4.73
CA MET A 625 -35.40 -7.77 -3.89
C MET A 625 -36.56 -7.91 -2.90
N ILE A 626 -36.95 -6.81 -2.24
CA ILE A 626 -38.10 -6.76 -1.33
C ILE A 626 -39.41 -7.02 -2.08
N LYS A 627 -39.62 -6.34 -3.21
CA LYS A 627 -40.83 -6.49 -4.03
C LYS A 627 -41.04 -7.93 -4.50
N ARG A 628 -39.94 -8.65 -4.74
CA ARG A 628 -39.91 -10.05 -5.15
C ARG A 628 -40.05 -11.05 -4.00
N GLY A 629 -40.09 -10.57 -2.76
CA GLY A 629 -40.41 -11.39 -1.59
C GLY A 629 -39.25 -11.64 -0.64
N ALA A 630 -38.18 -10.84 -0.67
CA ALA A 630 -37.19 -10.86 0.42
C ALA A 630 -37.89 -10.44 1.74
N THR A 631 -38.04 -11.39 2.66
CA THR A 631 -38.70 -11.19 3.97
C THR A 631 -37.77 -11.42 5.16
N SER A 632 -36.51 -11.80 4.91
CA SER A 632 -35.51 -12.09 5.93
C SER A 632 -34.11 -11.82 5.38
N GLY A 633 -33.09 -11.96 6.24
CA GLY A 633 -31.70 -11.69 5.88
C GLY A 633 -31.29 -10.24 6.16
N VAL A 634 -30.10 -9.89 5.72
CA VAL A 634 -29.47 -8.59 5.97
C VAL A 634 -29.16 -7.90 4.65
N PHE A 635 -29.63 -6.67 4.52
CA PHE A 635 -29.23 -5.76 3.45
C PHE A 635 -27.94 -5.06 3.87
N ALA A 636 -27.05 -4.79 2.93
CA ALA A 636 -25.76 -4.18 3.24
C ALA A 636 -25.38 -3.11 2.23
N ARG A 637 -24.69 -2.09 2.71
CA ARG A 637 -24.07 -1.08 1.86
C ARG A 637 -22.72 -0.66 2.41
N SER A 638 -21.86 -0.13 1.55
CA SER A 638 -20.64 0.51 2.03
C SER A 638 -20.98 1.74 2.87
N LEU A 639 -20.06 2.11 3.76
CA LEU A 639 -20.19 3.27 4.63
C LEU A 639 -20.50 4.55 3.83
N VAL A 640 -19.92 4.65 2.63
CA VAL A 640 -19.97 5.84 1.76
C VAL A 640 -21.13 5.81 0.76
N SER A 641 -21.82 4.68 0.58
CA SER A 641 -23.02 4.58 -0.25
C SER A 641 -24.26 5.14 0.45
N SER A 642 -25.28 5.55 -0.32
CA SER A 642 -26.47 6.22 0.17
C SER A 642 -27.22 5.46 1.27
N SER A 643 -27.71 6.20 2.28
CA SER A 643 -28.57 5.67 3.34
C SER A 643 -30.00 5.38 2.88
N MET A 644 -30.35 5.63 1.61
CA MET A 644 -31.64 5.28 1.03
C MET A 644 -31.97 3.79 1.22
N LEU A 645 -30.97 2.91 1.08
CA LEU A 645 -31.18 1.47 1.29
C LEU A 645 -31.61 1.16 2.74
N ASP A 646 -31.09 1.89 3.72
CA ASP A 646 -31.46 1.72 5.12
C ASP A 646 -32.94 2.09 5.34
N ALA A 647 -33.40 3.16 4.69
CA ALA A 647 -34.78 3.61 4.76
C ALA A 647 -35.73 2.59 4.09
N ILE A 648 -35.37 2.09 2.90
CA ILE A 648 -36.13 1.06 2.18
C ILE A 648 -36.22 -0.21 3.05
N ALA A 649 -35.10 -0.77 3.50
CA ALA A 649 -35.09 -1.98 4.30
C ALA A 649 -35.87 -1.79 5.62
N GLY A 650 -35.67 -0.67 6.31
CA GLY A 650 -36.33 -0.34 7.56
C GLY A 650 -37.86 -0.22 7.44
N ALA A 651 -38.36 0.37 6.35
CA ALA A 651 -39.80 0.46 6.07
C ALA A 651 -40.48 -0.91 5.93
N HIS A 652 -39.70 -1.93 5.54
CA HIS A 652 -40.14 -3.32 5.40
C HIS A 652 -39.75 -4.22 6.59
N GLY A 653 -39.21 -3.65 7.68
CA GLY A 653 -38.80 -4.40 8.87
C GLY A 653 -37.57 -5.30 8.66
N LEU A 654 -36.78 -5.04 7.62
CA LEU A 654 -35.56 -5.77 7.30
C LEU A 654 -34.35 -5.08 7.92
N ALA A 655 -33.34 -5.86 8.29
CA ALA A 655 -32.09 -5.32 8.80
C ALA A 655 -31.25 -4.78 7.63
N CYS A 656 -30.68 -3.58 7.81
CA CYS A 656 -29.64 -3.06 6.94
C CYS A 656 -28.37 -2.77 7.77
N THR A 657 -27.20 -3.09 7.23
CA THR A 657 -25.91 -2.86 7.90
C THR A 657 -24.94 -2.08 7.02
N GLN A 658 -24.07 -1.31 7.65
CA GLN A 658 -22.99 -0.59 6.98
C GLN A 658 -21.69 -1.37 7.13
N THR A 659 -20.88 -1.41 6.08
CA THR A 659 -19.53 -1.98 6.12
C THR A 659 -18.49 -0.97 5.68
N LEU A 660 -17.20 -1.23 5.89
CA LEU A 660 -16.14 -0.45 5.25
C LEU A 660 -16.24 -0.54 3.72
N THR A 661 -15.68 0.44 3.02
CA THR A 661 -15.53 0.37 1.56
C THR A 661 -14.63 -0.80 1.16
N GLY A 662 -15.03 -1.51 0.11
CA GLY A 662 -14.45 -2.73 -0.39
C GLY A 662 -15.46 -3.88 -0.22
N PHE A 663 -15.94 -4.42 -1.34
CA PHE A 663 -16.91 -5.51 -1.37
C PHE A 663 -16.55 -6.76 -0.53
N LYS A 664 -15.26 -6.96 -0.24
CA LYS A 664 -14.76 -7.96 0.71
C LYS A 664 -15.43 -7.88 2.09
N TRP A 665 -15.86 -6.71 2.53
CA TRP A 665 -16.57 -6.51 3.80
C TRP A 665 -18.06 -6.81 3.67
N ILE A 666 -18.69 -6.35 2.59
CA ILE A 666 -20.11 -6.62 2.30
C ILE A 666 -20.37 -8.12 2.21
N ALA A 667 -19.57 -8.83 1.43
CA ALA A 667 -19.72 -10.28 1.20
C ALA A 667 -19.60 -11.14 2.47
N ARG A 668 -19.13 -10.57 3.60
CA ARG A 668 -18.97 -11.25 4.89
C ARG A 668 -20.09 -10.95 5.88
N VAL A 669 -21.05 -10.10 5.51
CA VAL A 669 -22.23 -9.83 6.34
C VAL A 669 -22.98 -11.15 6.56
N PRO A 670 -23.23 -11.56 7.83
CA PRO A 670 -23.98 -12.78 8.10
C PRO A 670 -25.39 -12.71 7.54
N ALA A 671 -25.83 -13.78 6.88
CA ALA A 671 -27.13 -13.86 6.21
C ALA A 671 -27.40 -12.68 5.24
N LEU A 672 -26.36 -12.23 4.53
CA LEU A 672 -26.48 -11.25 3.46
C LEU A 672 -27.55 -11.71 2.46
N GLU A 673 -28.52 -10.83 2.21
CA GLU A 673 -29.58 -10.99 1.20
C GLU A 673 -29.26 -10.15 -0.04
N TYR A 674 -28.79 -8.92 0.18
CA TYR A 674 -28.43 -7.98 -0.87
C TYR A 674 -27.36 -7.01 -0.36
N GLY A 675 -26.34 -6.75 -1.18
CA GLY A 675 -25.25 -5.84 -0.84
C GLY A 675 -24.85 -4.95 -2.01
N TYR A 676 -24.53 -3.67 -1.76
CA TYR A 676 -23.99 -2.80 -2.81
C TYR A 676 -22.98 -1.75 -2.37
N GLU A 677 -22.20 -1.27 -3.33
CA GLU A 677 -21.37 -0.07 -3.25
C GLU A 677 -21.80 0.94 -4.32
N GLU A 678 -21.70 2.23 -4.00
CA GLU A 678 -22.01 3.35 -4.87
C GLU A 678 -21.16 3.37 -6.14
N ALA A 679 -19.99 2.71 -6.11
CA ALA A 679 -19.10 2.52 -7.24
C ALA A 679 -19.54 1.37 -8.18
N LEU A 680 -20.84 1.31 -8.47
CA LEU A 680 -21.49 0.37 -9.39
C LEU A 680 -21.38 -1.13 -9.06
N GLY A 681 -21.13 -1.47 -7.79
CA GLY A 681 -20.94 -2.86 -7.37
C GLY A 681 -22.18 -3.41 -6.66
N TYR A 682 -22.70 -4.55 -7.11
CA TYR A 682 -23.93 -5.15 -6.55
C TYR A 682 -23.76 -6.65 -6.37
N CYS A 683 -24.28 -7.19 -5.27
CA CYS A 683 -24.40 -8.62 -5.02
C CYS A 683 -25.86 -8.93 -4.70
N VAL A 684 -26.52 -9.55 -5.68
CA VAL A 684 -27.93 -9.95 -5.62
C VAL A 684 -28.10 -11.45 -5.41
N ASP A 685 -27.00 -12.21 -5.45
CA ASP A 685 -26.96 -13.65 -5.21
C ASP A 685 -25.74 -14.06 -4.34
N PRO A 686 -25.72 -13.66 -3.06
CA PRO A 686 -24.61 -13.92 -2.15
C PRO A 686 -24.44 -15.40 -1.78
N LEU A 687 -25.38 -16.27 -2.16
CA LEU A 687 -25.28 -17.72 -1.92
C LEU A 687 -24.30 -18.37 -2.90
N HIS A 688 -24.33 -17.96 -4.17
CA HIS A 688 -23.49 -18.49 -5.22
C HIS A 688 -22.28 -17.59 -5.50
N VAL A 689 -22.43 -16.26 -5.45
CA VAL A 689 -21.35 -15.30 -5.70
C VAL A 689 -21.18 -14.34 -4.53
N ARG A 690 -20.09 -14.51 -3.76
CA ARG A 690 -19.72 -13.62 -2.64
C ARG A 690 -18.74 -12.51 -3.06
N ASP A 691 -19.07 -11.84 -4.16
CA ASP A 691 -18.42 -10.62 -4.66
C ASP A 691 -19.49 -9.82 -5.44
N LYS A 692 -19.09 -8.71 -6.04
CA LYS A 692 -19.92 -8.01 -7.01
C LYS A 692 -20.15 -8.91 -8.23
N ASP A 693 -21.36 -8.86 -8.75
CA ASP A 693 -21.76 -9.58 -9.96
C ASP A 693 -22.58 -8.67 -10.86
N GLY A 694 -21.90 -8.07 -11.84
CA GLY A 694 -22.52 -7.15 -12.80
C GLY A 694 -23.46 -7.84 -13.78
N ILE A 695 -23.33 -9.16 -13.99
CA ILE A 695 -24.17 -9.93 -14.91
C ILE A 695 -25.52 -10.25 -14.26
N SER A 696 -25.51 -10.77 -13.03
CA SER A 696 -26.72 -11.04 -12.26
C SER A 696 -27.49 -9.76 -11.93
N ALA A 697 -26.79 -8.69 -11.57
CA ALA A 697 -27.40 -7.38 -11.34
C ALA A 697 -28.08 -6.84 -12.60
N ALA A 698 -27.40 -6.92 -13.75
CA ALA A 698 -27.98 -6.56 -15.04
C ALA A 698 -29.26 -7.35 -15.32
N LEU A 699 -29.24 -8.67 -15.11
CA LEU A 699 -30.41 -9.52 -15.34
C LEU A 699 -31.63 -9.10 -14.50
N LEU A 700 -31.43 -8.78 -13.21
CA LEU A 700 -32.51 -8.32 -12.34
C LEU A 700 -33.02 -6.92 -12.69
N ILE A 701 -32.15 -6.02 -13.17
CA ILE A 701 -32.58 -4.73 -13.70
C ILE A 701 -33.46 -4.92 -14.95
N ILE A 702 -33.14 -5.86 -15.83
CA ILE A 702 -33.93 -6.14 -17.05
C ILE A 702 -35.28 -6.75 -16.69
N GLU A 703 -35.32 -7.64 -15.69
CA GLU A 703 -36.56 -8.17 -15.14
C GLU A 703 -37.44 -7.04 -14.59
N MET A 704 -36.88 -6.17 -13.76
CA MET A 704 -37.58 -5.01 -13.19
C MET A 704 -38.12 -4.09 -14.28
N ALA A 705 -37.29 -3.72 -15.25
CA ALA A 705 -37.71 -2.89 -16.37
C ALA A 705 -38.82 -3.54 -17.20
N SER A 706 -38.77 -4.86 -17.39
CA SER A 706 -39.80 -5.61 -18.12
C SER A 706 -41.14 -5.62 -17.37
N ALA A 707 -41.12 -5.83 -16.06
CA ALA A 707 -42.29 -5.80 -15.19
C ALA A 707 -42.92 -4.40 -15.14
N LEU A 708 -42.11 -3.37 -14.90
CA LEU A 708 -42.58 -1.99 -14.88
C LEU A 708 -43.19 -1.58 -16.21
N LYS A 709 -42.58 -1.99 -17.33
CA LYS A 709 -43.12 -1.72 -18.67
C LYS A 709 -44.50 -2.34 -18.88
N GLU A 710 -44.80 -3.49 -18.27
CA GLU A 710 -46.12 -4.13 -18.38
C GLU A 710 -47.17 -3.30 -17.64
N ASP A 711 -46.78 -2.70 -16.52
CA ASP A 711 -47.59 -1.76 -15.74
C ASP A 711 -47.63 -0.34 -16.34
N GLY A 712 -46.98 -0.11 -17.49
CA GLY A 712 -46.87 1.22 -18.11
C GLY A 712 -45.99 2.20 -17.33
N ARG A 713 -45.08 1.68 -16.51
CA ARG A 713 -44.14 2.42 -15.64
C ARG A 713 -42.69 2.23 -16.10
N SER A 714 -41.80 3.02 -15.50
CA SER A 714 -40.36 3.03 -15.75
C SER A 714 -39.57 2.98 -14.43
N LEU A 715 -38.25 2.72 -14.52
CA LEU A 715 -37.35 2.80 -13.37
C LEU A 715 -37.36 4.20 -12.72
N ALA A 716 -37.56 5.26 -13.52
CA ALA A 716 -37.66 6.62 -13.02
C ALA A 716 -38.91 6.82 -12.14
N ASP A 717 -40.03 6.17 -12.46
CA ASP A 717 -41.24 6.22 -11.63
C ASP A 717 -41.04 5.55 -10.27
N VAL A 718 -40.20 4.52 -10.20
CA VAL A 718 -39.86 3.87 -8.93
C VAL A 718 -38.94 4.76 -8.10
N LEU A 719 -37.93 5.40 -8.70
CA LEU A 719 -37.09 6.38 -8.01
C LEU A 719 -37.92 7.55 -7.45
N ASP A 720 -38.88 8.04 -8.24
CA ASP A 720 -39.85 9.05 -7.81
C ASP A 720 -40.68 8.58 -6.59
N ASP A 721 -41.12 7.33 -6.56
CA ASP A 721 -41.85 6.77 -5.43
C ASP A 721 -40.97 6.66 -4.18
N LEU A 722 -39.73 6.18 -4.34
CA LEU A 722 -38.76 6.08 -3.25
C LEU A 722 -38.44 7.46 -2.66
N ASP A 723 -38.24 8.48 -3.50
CA ASP A 723 -38.02 9.86 -3.06
C ASP A 723 -39.22 10.41 -2.27
N ARG A 724 -40.46 10.04 -2.65
CA ARG A 724 -41.68 10.45 -1.92
C ARG A 724 -41.80 9.73 -0.59
N GLU A 725 -41.47 8.44 -0.54
CA GLU A 725 -41.68 7.60 0.65
C GLU A 725 -40.57 7.80 1.70
N HIS A 726 -39.33 7.95 1.26
CA HIS A 726 -38.16 7.93 2.13
C HIS A 726 -37.38 9.25 2.14
N GLY A 727 -37.77 10.21 1.30
CA GLY A 727 -37.03 11.46 1.08
C GLY A 727 -35.99 11.30 -0.01
N ILE A 728 -35.48 12.42 -0.51
CA ILE A 728 -34.46 12.47 -1.56
C ILE A 728 -33.09 12.36 -0.91
N HIS A 729 -32.40 11.25 -1.16
CA HIS A 729 -31.02 11.03 -0.72
C HIS A 729 -30.05 11.45 -1.83
N ALA A 730 -29.75 12.75 -1.91
CA ALA A 730 -28.78 13.24 -2.87
C ALA A 730 -27.36 12.92 -2.39
N THR A 731 -26.55 12.29 -3.25
CA THR A 731 -25.14 11.96 -2.95
C THR A 731 -24.16 12.67 -3.88
N SER A 732 -22.93 12.91 -3.40
CA SER A 732 -21.86 13.49 -4.20
C SER A 732 -20.48 13.20 -3.61
N GLN A 733 -19.43 13.37 -4.41
CA GLN A 733 -18.05 13.20 -3.96
C GLN A 733 -17.13 14.37 -4.33
N VAL A 734 -16.27 14.79 -3.40
CA VAL A 734 -15.15 15.70 -3.65
C VAL A 734 -13.87 14.92 -3.42
N SER A 735 -12.95 14.94 -4.39
CA SER A 735 -11.68 14.22 -4.26
C SER A 735 -10.52 15.06 -4.75
N VAL A 736 -9.40 14.98 -4.05
CA VAL A 736 -8.14 15.64 -4.44
C VAL A 736 -7.06 14.57 -4.60
N ARG A 737 -6.39 14.56 -5.75
CA ARG A 737 -5.16 13.79 -5.94
C ARG A 737 -4.00 14.58 -5.37
N VAL A 738 -3.19 13.94 -4.55
CA VAL A 738 -1.98 14.52 -3.97
C VAL A 738 -0.76 13.90 -4.64
N SER A 739 0.29 14.69 -4.82
CA SER A 739 1.62 14.19 -5.20
C SER A 739 2.45 13.78 -3.98
N ASP A 740 2.08 14.26 -2.80
CA ASP A 740 2.72 14.00 -1.51
C ASP A 740 1.69 13.36 -0.57
N LEU A 741 1.93 12.10 -0.17
CA LEU A 741 1.05 11.34 0.70
C LEU A 741 0.98 11.94 2.12
N GLY A 742 2.03 12.63 2.58
CA GLY A 742 2.03 13.29 3.89
C GLY A 742 0.92 14.34 4.02
N ARG A 743 0.51 14.96 2.91
CA ARG A 743 -0.63 15.88 2.89
C ARG A 743 -1.94 15.22 3.29
N ILE A 744 -2.13 13.93 3.00
CA ILE A 744 -3.33 13.20 3.42
C ILE A 744 -3.35 13.11 4.95
N THR A 745 -2.23 12.74 5.56
CA THR A 745 -2.07 12.70 7.02
C THR A 745 -2.35 14.06 7.64
N ASP A 746 -1.74 15.13 7.12
CA ASP A 746 -1.95 16.49 7.62
C ASP A 746 -3.43 16.92 7.55
N ILE A 747 -4.14 16.58 6.46
CA ILE A 747 -5.57 16.88 6.31
C ILE A 747 -6.39 16.12 7.36
N MET A 748 -6.15 14.83 7.51
CA MET A 748 -6.88 13.98 8.46
C MET A 748 -6.65 14.43 9.91
N ASP A 749 -5.38 14.69 10.28
CA ASP A 749 -5.01 15.15 11.62
C ASP A 749 -5.62 16.52 11.94
N ARG A 750 -5.63 17.43 10.96
CA ARG A 750 -6.25 18.75 11.12
C ARG A 750 -7.76 18.65 11.37
N LEU A 751 -8.47 17.79 10.61
CA LEU A 751 -9.90 17.58 10.78
C LEU A 751 -10.23 16.90 12.11
N ARG A 752 -9.40 15.93 12.56
CA ARG A 752 -9.52 15.30 13.88
C ARG A 752 -9.31 16.29 15.02
N ALA A 753 -8.27 17.12 14.93
CA ALA A 753 -7.91 18.06 15.99
C ALA A 753 -8.87 19.26 16.09
N ASN A 754 -9.41 19.70 14.95
CA ASN A 754 -10.27 20.88 14.87
C ASN A 754 -11.53 20.59 14.04
N PRO A 755 -12.44 19.73 14.51
CA PRO A 755 -13.66 19.43 13.79
C PRO A 755 -14.55 20.67 13.69
N PRO A 756 -15.13 20.98 12.52
CA PRO A 756 -16.01 22.13 12.37
C PRO A 756 -17.30 21.94 13.18
N SER A 757 -17.80 23.03 13.77
CA SER A 757 -19.10 23.03 14.46
C SER A 757 -20.30 23.21 13.52
N SER A 758 -20.05 23.68 12.29
CA SER A 758 -21.04 23.78 11.22
C SER A 758 -20.38 23.71 9.84
N VAL A 759 -21.12 23.25 8.83
CA VAL A 759 -20.67 23.16 7.44
C VAL A 759 -21.79 23.66 6.53
N ALA A 760 -21.49 24.61 5.63
CA ALA A 760 -22.50 25.25 4.77
C ALA A 760 -23.73 25.79 5.54
N GLY A 761 -23.54 26.24 6.78
CA GLY A 761 -24.62 26.72 7.65
C GLY A 761 -25.44 25.62 8.36
N ILE A 762 -25.10 24.35 8.17
CA ILE A 762 -25.73 23.20 8.83
C ILE A 762 -24.90 22.82 10.07
N ALA A 763 -25.54 22.67 11.23
CA ALA A 763 -24.85 22.29 12.46
C ALA A 763 -24.26 20.87 12.38
N VAL A 764 -23.04 20.68 12.87
CA VAL A 764 -22.43 19.36 13.05
C VAL A 764 -22.90 18.81 14.41
N LEU A 765 -23.65 17.72 14.38
CA LEU A 765 -24.20 17.05 15.57
C LEU A 765 -23.16 16.13 16.23
N GLY A 766 -22.19 15.64 15.45
CA GLY A 766 -21.06 14.88 15.97
C GLY A 766 -20.12 14.40 14.87
N MET A 767 -18.95 13.94 15.30
CA MET A 767 -17.94 13.32 14.46
C MET A 767 -17.57 11.97 15.07
N ASP A 768 -17.58 10.91 14.27
CA ASP A 768 -16.98 9.63 14.63
C ASP A 768 -15.61 9.54 13.99
N ASP A 769 -14.59 9.20 14.80
CA ASP A 769 -13.29 8.78 14.28
C ASP A 769 -13.34 7.28 14.00
N LEU A 770 -13.13 6.92 12.73
CA LEU A 770 -13.21 5.53 12.29
C LEU A 770 -11.95 4.73 12.63
N GLU A 771 -10.91 5.37 13.20
CA GLU A 771 -9.79 4.64 13.82
C GLU A 771 -10.19 3.98 15.14
N ALA A 772 -11.19 4.53 15.82
CA ALA A 772 -11.77 3.98 17.04
C ALA A 772 -13.31 3.91 16.94
N PRO A 773 -13.84 3.11 16.00
CA PRO A 773 -15.26 3.09 15.70
C PRO A 773 -16.07 2.54 16.87
N THR A 774 -17.23 3.15 17.12
CA THR A 774 -18.13 2.77 18.24
C THR A 774 -19.33 1.92 17.80
N ASP A 775 -19.48 1.72 16.49
CA ASP A 775 -20.62 1.05 15.84
C ASP A 775 -20.29 -0.37 15.34
N GLY A 776 -19.12 -0.91 15.70
CA GLY A 776 -18.70 -2.27 15.36
C GLY A 776 -18.04 -2.42 13.98
N LEU A 777 -17.83 -1.32 13.24
CA LEU A 777 -16.96 -1.35 12.07
C LEU A 777 -15.52 -1.72 12.46
N PRO A 778 -14.75 -2.40 11.59
CA PRO A 778 -13.31 -2.50 11.78
C PRO A 778 -12.64 -1.11 11.75
N PRO A 779 -11.56 -0.89 12.52
CA PRO A 779 -10.79 0.35 12.47
C PRO A 779 -10.29 0.68 11.06
N THR A 780 -10.39 1.95 10.66
CA THR A 780 -9.83 2.49 9.41
C THR A 780 -9.53 3.98 9.55
N ASP A 781 -8.54 4.48 8.81
CA ASP A 781 -8.33 5.93 8.71
C ASP A 781 -9.52 6.58 7.98
N GLY A 782 -10.33 7.32 8.72
CA GLY A 782 -11.51 8.00 8.20
C GLY A 782 -12.30 8.75 9.27
N LEU A 783 -13.09 9.74 8.84
CA LEU A 783 -13.92 10.56 9.72
C LEU A 783 -15.36 10.58 9.18
N ARG A 784 -16.34 10.43 10.07
CA ARG A 784 -17.77 10.53 9.73
C ARG A 784 -18.41 11.66 10.52
N PHE A 785 -18.81 12.72 9.81
CA PHE A 785 -19.57 13.84 10.37
C PHE A 785 -21.07 13.62 10.18
N ARG A 786 -21.82 13.71 11.28
CA ARG A 786 -23.29 13.74 11.29
C ARG A 786 -23.76 15.17 11.39
N LEU A 787 -24.57 15.63 10.45
CA LEU A 787 -25.07 16.98 10.38
C LEU A 787 -26.58 17.02 10.67
N GLU A 788 -27.07 18.19 11.09
CA GLU A 788 -28.49 18.43 11.28
C GLU A 788 -29.30 18.15 10.00
N GLY A 789 -30.52 17.60 10.17
CA GLY A 789 -31.37 17.22 9.04
C GLY A 789 -30.94 15.95 8.31
N GLY A 790 -30.12 15.10 8.95
CA GLY A 790 -29.74 13.79 8.43
C GLY A 790 -28.61 13.80 7.38
N ALA A 791 -28.08 14.97 7.04
CA ALA A 791 -26.93 15.07 6.15
C ALA A 791 -25.66 14.48 6.79
N ARG A 792 -24.73 14.01 5.97
CA ARG A 792 -23.47 13.43 6.45
C ARG A 792 -22.32 13.67 5.48
N ILE A 793 -21.12 13.70 6.05
CA ILE A 793 -19.84 13.84 5.33
C ILE A 793 -18.92 12.74 5.82
N ILE A 794 -18.33 11.97 4.91
CA ILE A 794 -17.34 10.94 5.21
C ILE A 794 -16.04 11.30 4.51
N VAL A 795 -14.97 11.51 5.28
CA VAL A 795 -13.64 11.84 4.77
C VAL A 795 -12.74 10.64 4.96
N ARG A 796 -12.06 10.19 3.90
CA ARG A 796 -11.09 9.09 4.00
C ARG A 796 -10.01 9.13 2.92
N PRO A 797 -8.81 8.60 3.19
CA PRO A 797 -7.85 8.28 2.15
C PRO A 797 -8.38 7.21 1.19
N SER A 798 -8.01 7.33 -0.08
CA SER A 798 -8.20 6.29 -1.07
C SER A 798 -7.19 5.17 -0.83
N GLY A 799 -7.67 3.91 -0.81
CA GLY A 799 -6.81 2.75 -0.61
C GLY A 799 -6.10 2.25 -1.86
N THR A 800 -6.41 2.81 -3.03
CA THR A 800 -5.91 2.34 -4.34
C THR A 800 -5.20 3.43 -5.14
N GLU A 801 -5.26 4.68 -4.68
CA GLU A 801 -4.73 5.84 -5.40
C GLU A 801 -4.25 6.88 -4.40
N PRO A 802 -3.27 7.74 -4.73
CA PRO A 802 -2.82 8.85 -3.89
C PRO A 802 -3.86 9.99 -3.89
N LYS A 803 -5.05 9.71 -3.36
CA LYS A 803 -6.20 10.61 -3.30
C LYS A 803 -6.79 10.61 -1.89
N ILE A 804 -7.32 11.75 -1.47
CA ILE A 804 -8.26 11.84 -0.35
C ILE A 804 -9.65 12.16 -0.91
N LYS A 805 -10.69 11.56 -0.31
CA LYS A 805 -12.07 11.66 -0.77
C LYS A 805 -13.01 12.09 0.36
N CYS A 806 -13.91 13.00 0.05
CA CYS A 806 -15.08 13.38 0.85
C CYS A 806 -16.34 12.88 0.14
N TYR A 807 -17.11 12.02 0.79
CA TYR A 807 -18.42 11.55 0.34
C TYR A 807 -19.50 12.31 1.09
N LEU A 808 -20.48 12.84 0.38
CA LEU A 808 -21.50 13.74 0.88
C LEU A 808 -22.87 13.14 0.65
N GLU A 809 -23.75 13.25 1.63
CA GLU A 809 -25.16 12.94 1.46
C GLU A 809 -26.02 14.04 2.11
N VAL A 810 -27.06 14.46 1.38
CA VAL A 810 -28.12 15.33 1.89
C VAL A 810 -29.45 14.58 1.76
N ILE A 811 -30.25 14.63 2.82
CA ILE A 811 -31.62 14.13 2.82
C ILE A 811 -32.57 15.32 2.81
N GLU A 812 -33.50 15.33 1.85
CA GLU A 812 -34.56 16.33 1.73
C GLU A 812 -35.92 15.63 1.58
N TYR A 813 -36.86 15.94 2.47
CA TYR A 813 -38.21 15.39 2.38
C TYR A 813 -39.11 16.32 1.55
N PRO A 814 -39.90 15.78 0.60
CA PRO A 814 -40.83 16.59 -0.18
C PRO A 814 -41.97 17.13 0.69
N ASN A 815 -42.41 18.36 0.38
CA ASN A 815 -43.60 18.95 1.00
C ASN A 815 -44.86 18.42 0.30
N GLY A 816 -45.45 17.35 0.84
CA GLY A 816 -46.56 16.66 0.17
C GLY A 816 -46.04 15.80 -0.99
N THR A 817 -46.64 15.92 -2.17
CA THR A 817 -46.26 15.12 -3.36
C THR A 817 -45.31 15.84 -4.32
N GLU A 818 -44.85 17.05 -3.96
CA GLU A 818 -44.07 17.93 -4.82
C GLU A 818 -42.57 17.57 -4.75
N LEU A 819 -42.07 16.89 -5.78
CA LEU A 819 -40.67 16.43 -5.83
C LEU A 819 -39.71 17.46 -6.44
N GLU A 820 -40.20 18.34 -7.32
CA GLU A 820 -39.35 19.26 -8.08
C GLU A 820 -38.63 20.26 -7.17
N GLY A 821 -39.37 20.95 -6.32
CA GLY A 821 -38.86 21.88 -5.33
C GLY A 821 -37.94 21.22 -4.32
N ALA A 822 -38.26 19.99 -3.89
CA ALA A 822 -37.44 19.21 -2.99
C ALA A 822 -36.11 18.77 -3.63
N ARG A 823 -36.10 18.28 -4.88
CA ARG A 823 -34.87 17.95 -5.62
C ARG A 823 -34.02 19.18 -5.88
N ALA A 824 -34.64 20.31 -6.21
CA ALA A 824 -33.94 21.58 -6.36
C ALA A 824 -33.33 22.07 -5.03
N SER A 825 -34.02 21.84 -3.90
CA SER A 825 -33.52 22.12 -2.56
C SER A 825 -32.32 21.23 -2.21
N ALA A 826 -32.45 19.92 -2.39
CA ALA A 826 -31.39 18.95 -2.17
C ALA A 826 -30.14 19.27 -3.01
N SER A 827 -30.32 19.62 -4.28
CA SER A 827 -29.22 20.01 -5.18
C SER A 827 -28.49 21.27 -4.71
N ARG A 828 -29.23 22.31 -4.29
CA ARG A 828 -28.62 23.54 -3.73
C ARG A 828 -27.86 23.26 -2.43
N ARG A 829 -28.42 22.44 -1.54
CA ARG A 829 -27.77 22.05 -0.28
C ARG A 829 -26.52 21.21 -0.54
N MET A 830 -26.57 20.30 -1.49
CA MET A 830 -25.42 19.48 -1.90
C MET A 830 -24.30 20.35 -2.46
N GLU A 831 -24.61 21.29 -3.36
CA GLU A 831 -23.58 22.19 -3.91
C GLU A 831 -22.97 23.08 -2.82
N ALA A 832 -23.78 23.60 -1.90
CA ALA A 832 -23.27 24.35 -0.76
C ALA A 832 -22.32 23.51 0.12
N LEU A 833 -22.64 22.24 0.36
CA LEU A 833 -21.74 21.31 1.06
C LEU A 833 -20.46 21.06 0.27
N ARG A 834 -20.53 20.78 -1.04
CA ARG A 834 -19.36 20.57 -1.91
C ARG A 834 -18.38 21.74 -1.83
N LEU A 835 -18.90 22.97 -1.96
CA LEU A 835 -18.09 24.19 -1.88
C LEU A 835 -17.50 24.40 -0.47
N ALA A 836 -18.23 24.03 0.58
CA ALA A 836 -17.77 24.18 1.96
C ALA A 836 -16.70 23.15 2.36
N VAL A 837 -16.74 21.93 1.81
CA VAL A 837 -15.76 20.86 2.12
C VAL A 837 -14.54 20.88 1.22
N ALA A 838 -14.60 21.50 0.03
CA ALA A 838 -13.45 21.54 -0.88
C ALA A 838 -12.18 22.11 -0.21
N PRO A 839 -12.23 23.21 0.58
CA PRO A 839 -11.08 23.72 1.31
C PRO A 839 -10.54 22.78 2.41
N TRP A 840 -11.31 21.76 2.82
CA TRP A 840 -10.82 20.78 3.79
C TRP A 840 -9.72 19.91 3.20
N LEU A 841 -9.68 19.76 1.86
CA LEU A 841 -8.75 18.91 1.14
C LEU A 841 -7.52 19.66 0.60
N GLU A 842 -7.38 20.94 0.95
CA GLU A 842 -6.20 21.78 0.66
C GLU A 842 -5.18 21.72 1.81
#